data_AF-A0A7K6LC63-F1
#
_entry.id   AF-A0A7K6LC63-F1
#
_cell.length_a   1.000
_cell.length_b   1.000
_cell.length_c   1.000
_cell.angle_alpha   90.00
_cell.angle_beta   90.00
_cell.angle_gamma   90.00
#
_symmetry.space_group_name_H-M   'P 1'
#
loop_
_entity.id
_entity.type
_entity.pdbx_description
1 polymer ?
#
loop_
_entity_poly.entity_id
_entity_poly.type
_entity_poly.pdbx_seq_one_letter_code
_entity_poly.pdbx_strand_id
1 'polypeptide(L)'
;LTYSFQVATVLCLDVGFTMSSSSPGEESSLDQAKKIMTKFLQRQVFAESKDEVAVVLFGTNDTRNGLASEGQYQNITVHRSLKLPDFDLLEDIQDVIKAGSKQADFLDAIIVCMDLLQKETIGKKYEKRHIELFTDLSSPVSEDQLGIIIANLKKTGISLQFFLPFPVGVDDRSGDTSASVHAHMHRNPFPIKGLTEQQKQGIDVVRKLMYTLDEEGGLEEIYTFRESLERLSMFKKLERKPVAWPCQLTIGPDLSIRIVAYKSVTEEKVKKLWTIVDAKTLRKEDVQKETVYCLNDDDETEVQKDDTIQGFRYGSDIVPFSKEDEEQMKYKTEGKCFSVLGFTRASQIQRHYYMGNQALKVFAAKDDENAAIAFSALVRALDELKVVAIVRYAYDRRCNPQIGVAFPYIKDAYECLIYVQLPYMEDLRQYVFSSLKNSKRCIPTADQLSAVDSLIDSMNLVHEDGETFEDLFKPSKIPNPHFQRLYQCLQHKAFHPDKPLPPVEQHLLEMLEMPCVVRERCQAPLERVKALFPLKEVGKKKEEKTAQDIFKDNEDEPSLKKPKIEDEEGSFSIMKLAEGNITSVGSVNPAEDFRILVRKKNADFKDVSQQLINRIDQFLENKGSQYYMKGIDCIRVFREEAMKLSKVQCFNDFLQALKSKLEDKALADFWEIMIQDRISLITKDEAEESSVTGEEAEKFLAPKEPKNETLPPTDEGGDVDDLVSTI
;
A
#
# COMPACT_ATOMS: atom_id res chain seq x y z
N LEU A 1 -11.92 5.95 30.86
CA LEU A 1 -12.54 4.63 31.09
C LEU A 1 -13.30 4.22 29.84
N THR A 2 -12.61 3.62 28.88
CA THR A 2 -13.21 3.11 27.66
C THR A 2 -14.06 1.91 28.04
N TYR A 3 -15.38 2.06 28.07
CA TYR A 3 -16.28 0.91 28.19
C TYR A 3 -15.94 -0.03 27.04
N SER A 4 -15.42 -1.20 27.41
CA SER A 4 -15.14 -2.30 26.48
C SER A 4 -16.49 -2.83 26.01
N PHE A 5 -16.94 -2.39 24.83
CA PHE A 5 -18.10 -2.97 24.16
C PHE A 5 -17.76 -4.42 23.81
N GLN A 6 -18.36 -5.36 24.54
CA GLN A 6 -18.17 -6.79 24.37
C GLN A 6 -19.47 -7.38 23.84
N VAL A 7 -19.38 -8.17 22.77
CA VAL A 7 -20.50 -8.90 22.19
C VAL A 7 -20.35 -10.39 22.46
N ALA A 8 -21.47 -11.04 22.74
CA ALA A 8 -21.56 -12.50 22.79
C ALA A 8 -22.24 -13.00 21.51
N THR A 9 -21.51 -13.79 20.72
CA THR A 9 -22.00 -14.34 19.45
C THR A 9 -22.04 -15.86 19.51
N VAL A 10 -23.13 -16.47 19.03
CA VAL A 10 -23.20 -17.91 18.78
C VAL A 10 -23.24 -18.15 17.27
N LEU A 11 -22.27 -18.90 16.76
CA LEU A 11 -22.28 -19.41 15.40
C LEU A 11 -22.99 -20.76 15.41
N CYS A 12 -24.16 -20.83 14.79
CA CYS A 12 -24.99 -22.01 14.69
C CYS A 12 -24.89 -22.59 13.27
N LEU A 13 -24.17 -23.71 13.12
CA LEU A 13 -23.89 -24.32 11.81
C LEU A 13 -24.67 -25.63 11.63
N ASP A 14 -25.37 -25.73 10.51
CA ASP A 14 -25.94 -26.97 10.01
C ASP A 14 -24.82 -27.85 9.45
N VAL A 15 -24.65 -29.03 10.06
CA VAL A 15 -23.73 -30.06 9.59
C VAL A 15 -24.50 -31.29 9.10
N GLY A 16 -25.79 -31.16 8.79
CA GLY A 16 -26.58 -32.27 8.27
C GLY A 16 -26.08 -32.82 6.94
N PHE A 17 -26.55 -34.02 6.58
CA PHE A 17 -26.13 -34.67 5.34
C PHE A 17 -26.40 -33.82 4.08
N THR A 18 -27.50 -33.07 4.05
CA THR A 18 -27.90 -32.23 2.91
C THR A 18 -26.92 -31.10 2.63
N MET A 19 -26.28 -30.56 3.67
CA MET A 19 -25.28 -29.49 3.55
C MET A 19 -24.02 -29.92 2.79
N SER A 20 -23.77 -31.23 2.70
CA SER A 20 -22.64 -31.79 1.94
C SER A 20 -22.94 -32.04 0.46
N SER A 21 -24.20 -31.87 0.03
CA SER A 21 -24.59 -32.08 -1.37
C SER A 21 -24.18 -30.87 -2.22
N SER A 22 -23.47 -31.12 -3.34
CA SER A 22 -23.12 -30.08 -4.32
C SER A 22 -23.17 -30.60 -5.75
N SER A 23 -23.38 -29.68 -6.71
CA SER A 23 -23.26 -29.99 -8.13
C SER A 23 -21.77 -30.14 -8.50
N PRO A 24 -21.43 -30.93 -9.54
CA PRO A 24 -20.04 -31.02 -10.01
C PRO A 24 -19.48 -29.64 -10.35
N GLY A 25 -18.40 -29.23 -9.65
CA GLY A 25 -17.75 -27.92 -9.83
C GLY A 25 -18.23 -26.81 -8.90
N GLU A 26 -19.27 -27.04 -8.09
CA GLU A 26 -19.72 -26.13 -7.05
C GLU A 26 -19.26 -26.59 -5.66
N GLU A 27 -18.86 -25.62 -4.83
CA GLU A 27 -18.55 -25.88 -3.43
C GLU A 27 -19.81 -26.24 -2.65
N SER A 28 -19.70 -27.18 -1.71
CA SER A 28 -20.83 -27.56 -0.87
C SER A 28 -21.31 -26.40 0.00
N SER A 29 -22.59 -26.40 0.35
CA SER A 29 -23.17 -25.42 1.29
C SER A 29 -22.41 -25.40 2.61
N LEU A 30 -21.96 -26.56 3.09
CA LEU A 30 -21.13 -26.68 4.28
C LEU A 30 -19.77 -25.99 4.13
N ASP A 31 -19.08 -26.18 3.00
CA ASP A 31 -17.77 -25.57 2.75
C ASP A 31 -17.89 -24.05 2.61
N GLN A 32 -18.95 -23.56 1.96
CA GLN A 32 -19.25 -22.14 1.86
C GLN A 32 -19.52 -21.53 3.25
N ALA A 33 -20.34 -22.18 4.07
CA ALA A 33 -20.63 -21.75 5.43
C ALA A 33 -19.36 -21.73 6.32
N LYS A 34 -18.54 -22.80 6.25
CA LYS A 34 -17.25 -22.87 6.95
C LYS A 34 -16.31 -21.74 6.53
N LYS A 35 -16.25 -21.41 5.24
CA LYS A 35 -15.46 -20.27 4.76
C LYS A 35 -15.93 -18.98 5.40
N ILE A 36 -17.23 -18.70 5.37
CA ILE A 36 -17.80 -17.49 5.97
C ILE A 36 -17.47 -17.40 7.47
N MET A 37 -17.68 -18.49 8.22
CA MET A 37 -17.32 -18.58 9.64
C MET A 37 -15.82 -18.36 9.87
N THR A 38 -14.96 -18.93 9.02
CA THR A 38 -13.51 -18.73 9.09
C THR A 38 -13.15 -17.26 8.88
N LYS A 39 -13.75 -16.58 7.88
CA LYS A 39 -13.53 -15.14 7.62
C LYS A 39 -13.97 -14.28 8.81
N PHE A 40 -15.12 -14.60 9.40
CA PHE A 40 -15.61 -13.94 10.60
C PHE A 40 -14.61 -14.06 11.75
N LEU A 41 -14.19 -15.29 12.06
CA LEU A 41 -13.28 -15.57 13.17
C LEU A 41 -11.89 -15.01 12.96
N GLN A 42 -11.34 -15.09 11.75
CA GLN A 42 -10.09 -14.44 11.36
C GLN A 42 -10.11 -12.95 11.75
N ARG A 43 -11.20 -12.25 11.42
CA ARG A 43 -11.35 -10.83 11.78
C ARG A 43 -11.39 -10.63 13.29
N GLN A 44 -12.10 -11.49 14.05
CA GLN A 44 -12.16 -11.39 15.51
C GLN A 44 -10.79 -11.62 16.17
N VAL A 45 -10.07 -12.66 15.74
CA VAL A 45 -8.75 -13.05 16.26
C VAL A 45 -7.69 -11.99 15.92
N PHE A 46 -7.54 -11.64 14.63
CA PHE A 46 -6.46 -10.75 14.20
C PHE A 46 -6.70 -9.28 14.53
N ALA A 47 -7.96 -8.84 14.65
CA ALA A 47 -8.28 -7.50 15.12
C ALA A 47 -8.27 -7.38 16.67
N GLU A 48 -7.96 -8.48 17.38
CA GLU A 48 -7.98 -8.58 18.85
C GLU A 48 -9.29 -8.03 19.44
N SER A 49 -10.41 -8.52 18.91
CA SER A 49 -11.69 -8.20 19.52
C SER A 49 -11.79 -8.87 20.89
N LYS A 50 -12.57 -8.26 21.77
CA LYS A 50 -12.91 -8.83 23.08
C LYS A 50 -14.19 -9.66 23.02
N ASP A 51 -14.78 -9.78 21.83
CA ASP A 51 -16.02 -10.51 21.61
C ASP A 51 -15.80 -11.99 21.89
N GLU A 52 -16.75 -12.58 22.59
CA GLU A 52 -16.71 -14.01 22.88
C GLU A 52 -17.63 -14.73 21.88
N VAL A 53 -17.14 -15.86 21.39
CA VAL A 53 -17.82 -16.67 20.38
C VAL A 53 -18.04 -18.08 20.91
N ALA A 54 -19.24 -18.59 20.73
CA ALA A 54 -19.58 -20.00 20.91
C ALA A 54 -19.93 -20.64 19.56
N VAL A 55 -19.75 -21.95 19.45
CA VAL A 55 -20.11 -22.71 18.24
C VAL A 55 -21.07 -23.84 18.61
N VAL A 56 -22.23 -23.82 17.96
CA VAL A 56 -23.27 -24.85 18.08
C VAL A 56 -23.44 -25.51 16.72
N LEU A 57 -23.44 -26.83 16.69
CA LEU A 57 -23.62 -27.63 15.49
C LEU A 57 -24.94 -28.39 15.60
N PHE A 58 -25.73 -28.42 14.54
CA PHE A 58 -26.95 -29.22 14.47
C PHE A 58 -26.95 -30.12 13.23
N GLY A 59 -27.62 -31.27 13.32
CA GLY A 59 -27.44 -32.36 12.36
C GLY A 59 -26.25 -33.29 12.68
N THR A 60 -25.70 -33.21 13.89
CA THR A 60 -24.58 -34.06 14.32
C THR A 60 -25.00 -35.50 14.60
N ASN A 61 -24.07 -36.45 14.46
CA ASN A 61 -24.32 -37.85 14.82
C ASN A 61 -24.56 -38.03 16.32
N ASP A 62 -23.86 -37.24 17.13
CA ASP A 62 -24.02 -37.21 18.59
C ASP A 62 -24.94 -36.08 19.03
N THR A 63 -25.43 -36.15 20.27
CA THR A 63 -26.14 -35.06 20.95
C THR A 63 -25.30 -34.62 22.16
N ARG A 64 -24.85 -33.37 22.20
CA ARG A 64 -24.13 -32.78 23.34
C ARG A 64 -24.64 -31.37 23.62
N ASN A 65 -25.80 -31.26 24.25
CA ASN A 65 -26.34 -29.98 24.71
C ASN A 65 -27.04 -30.15 26.06
N GLY A 66 -27.17 -29.05 26.81
CA GLY A 66 -27.71 -29.08 28.18
C GLY A 66 -29.24 -29.21 28.28
N LEU A 67 -29.95 -29.21 27.14
CA LEU A 67 -31.40 -29.33 27.06
C LEU A 67 -31.86 -30.70 26.53
N ALA A 68 -30.93 -31.56 26.10
CA ALA A 68 -31.24 -32.85 25.50
C ALA A 68 -32.02 -33.74 26.48
N SER A 69 -33.24 -34.10 26.09
CA SER A 69 -34.11 -35.04 26.80
C SER A 69 -34.63 -36.11 25.82
N GLU A 70 -35.27 -37.17 26.32
CA GLU A 70 -35.79 -38.26 25.47
C GLU A 70 -36.71 -37.70 24.36
N GLY A 71 -36.19 -37.63 23.13
CA GLY A 71 -36.92 -37.21 21.93
C GLY A 71 -36.87 -35.72 21.55
N GLN A 72 -36.32 -34.82 22.38
CA GLN A 72 -36.21 -33.38 22.06
C GLN A 72 -34.76 -32.90 22.06
N TYR A 73 -34.46 -31.88 21.23
CA TYR A 73 -33.13 -31.27 21.10
C TYR A 73 -32.02 -32.27 20.77
N GLN A 74 -32.36 -33.30 19.98
CA GLN A 74 -31.44 -34.35 19.55
C GLN A 74 -30.60 -33.89 18.36
N ASN A 75 -29.44 -34.50 18.16
CA ASN A 75 -28.52 -34.23 17.04
C ASN A 75 -28.00 -32.77 17.03
N ILE A 76 -27.96 -32.14 18.22
CA ILE A 76 -27.40 -30.81 18.45
C ILE A 76 -26.25 -30.92 19.45
N THR A 77 -25.10 -30.37 19.08
CA THR A 77 -23.86 -30.40 19.83
C THR A 77 -23.34 -28.98 20.04
N VAL A 78 -23.17 -28.57 21.29
CA VAL A 78 -22.36 -27.40 21.65
C VAL A 78 -20.90 -27.81 21.47
N HIS A 79 -20.32 -27.44 20.33
CA HIS A 79 -18.94 -27.77 19.99
C HIS A 79 -17.96 -26.97 20.85
N ARG A 80 -18.26 -25.69 21.07
CA ARG A 80 -17.46 -24.80 21.92
C ARG A 80 -18.34 -23.83 22.69
N SER A 81 -18.07 -23.69 23.99
CA SER A 81 -18.70 -22.68 24.86
C SER A 81 -18.17 -21.27 24.59
N LEU A 82 -18.90 -20.26 25.08
CA LEU A 82 -18.62 -18.84 24.90
C LEU A 82 -17.27 -18.47 25.48
N LYS A 83 -16.29 -18.26 24.60
CA LYS A 83 -14.91 -17.89 24.92
C LYS A 83 -14.34 -16.97 23.86
N LEU A 84 -13.23 -16.32 24.16
CA LEU A 84 -12.48 -15.59 23.12
C LEU A 84 -12.07 -16.58 22.01
N PRO A 85 -12.21 -16.20 20.73
CA PRO A 85 -11.77 -17.03 19.63
C PRO A 85 -10.23 -17.10 19.59
N ASP A 86 -9.70 -18.26 19.23
CA ASP A 86 -8.28 -18.57 19.14
C ASP A 86 -7.98 -19.36 17.85
N PHE A 87 -6.71 -19.73 17.67
CA PHE A 87 -6.26 -20.50 16.51
C PHE A 87 -6.84 -21.93 16.51
N ASP A 88 -7.03 -22.53 17.69
CA ASP A 88 -7.62 -23.87 17.83
C ASP A 88 -9.05 -23.90 17.24
N LEU A 89 -9.87 -22.86 17.48
CA LEU A 89 -11.21 -22.77 16.89
C LEU A 89 -11.16 -22.67 15.36
N LEU A 90 -10.18 -21.94 14.82
CA LEU A 90 -10.01 -21.80 13.37
C LEU A 90 -9.60 -23.13 12.74
N GLU A 91 -8.74 -23.89 13.40
CA GLU A 91 -8.34 -25.25 12.99
C GLU A 91 -9.51 -26.23 13.09
N ASP A 92 -10.28 -26.18 14.18
CA ASP A 92 -11.47 -27.01 14.38
C ASP A 92 -12.49 -26.84 13.24
N ILE A 93 -12.79 -25.60 12.87
CA ILE A 93 -13.75 -25.31 11.78
C ILE A 93 -13.23 -25.78 10.43
N GLN A 94 -11.92 -25.66 10.19
CA GLN A 94 -11.32 -26.08 8.93
C GLN A 94 -11.31 -27.61 8.81
N ASP A 95 -10.79 -28.31 9.82
CA ASP A 95 -10.35 -29.71 9.69
C ASP A 95 -11.19 -30.71 10.51
N VAL A 96 -11.73 -30.30 11.67
CA VAL A 96 -12.43 -31.20 12.61
C VAL A 96 -13.92 -31.29 12.31
N ILE A 97 -14.58 -30.17 12.07
CA ILE A 97 -16.02 -30.13 11.78
C ILE A 97 -16.27 -30.81 10.43
N LYS A 98 -17.11 -31.83 10.39
CA LYS A 98 -17.45 -32.58 9.16
C LYS A 98 -18.95 -32.75 9.06
N ALA A 99 -19.43 -33.04 7.86
CA ALA A 99 -20.82 -33.39 7.64
C ALA A 99 -21.21 -34.64 8.46
N GLY A 100 -22.30 -34.51 9.21
CA GLY A 100 -23.00 -35.57 9.91
C GLY A 100 -23.93 -36.35 8.97
N SER A 101 -24.48 -37.43 9.50
CA SER A 101 -25.43 -38.31 8.79
C SER A 101 -26.89 -38.07 9.19
N LYS A 102 -27.13 -37.13 10.10
CA LYS A 102 -28.44 -36.85 10.71
C LYS A 102 -28.93 -35.47 10.31
N GLN A 103 -30.19 -35.20 10.60
CA GLN A 103 -30.83 -33.89 10.45
C GLN A 103 -31.40 -33.49 11.81
N ALA A 104 -31.51 -32.19 12.04
CA ALA A 104 -32.10 -31.63 13.25
C ALA A 104 -32.90 -30.37 12.88
N ASP A 105 -33.91 -30.05 13.68
CA ASP A 105 -34.69 -28.83 13.48
C ASP A 105 -33.83 -27.60 13.84
N PHE A 106 -33.80 -26.62 12.94
CA PHE A 106 -33.06 -25.39 13.16
C PHE A 106 -33.71 -24.53 14.26
N LEU A 107 -35.02 -24.65 14.50
CA LEU A 107 -35.70 -23.96 15.60
C LEU A 107 -35.26 -24.51 16.96
N ASP A 108 -35.10 -25.83 17.06
CA ASP A 108 -34.50 -26.49 18.25
C ASP A 108 -33.05 -26.01 18.46
N ALA A 109 -32.28 -25.87 17.37
CA ALA A 109 -30.93 -25.33 17.44
C ALA A 109 -30.90 -23.87 17.94
N ILE A 110 -31.84 -23.02 17.51
CA ILE A 110 -32.00 -21.64 18.01
C ILE A 110 -32.28 -21.65 19.53
N ILE A 111 -33.15 -22.54 20.01
CA ILE A 111 -33.45 -22.66 21.44
C ILE A 111 -32.20 -23.04 22.24
N VAL A 112 -31.41 -24.00 21.75
CA VAL A 112 -30.14 -24.38 22.37
C VAL A 112 -29.16 -23.20 22.39
N CYS A 113 -29.09 -22.41 21.31
CA CYS A 113 -28.26 -21.21 21.26
C CYS A 113 -28.71 -20.15 22.28
N MET A 114 -30.03 -19.95 22.44
CA MET A 114 -30.60 -19.02 23.42
C MET A 114 -30.30 -19.46 24.85
N ASP A 115 -30.44 -20.75 25.16
CA ASP A 115 -30.11 -21.30 26.49
C ASP A 115 -28.63 -21.14 26.81
N LEU A 116 -27.74 -21.42 25.84
CA LEU A 116 -26.30 -21.23 25.98
C LEU A 116 -25.96 -19.77 26.28
N LEU A 117 -26.49 -18.82 25.48
CA LEU A 117 -26.30 -17.39 25.72
C LEU A 117 -26.86 -16.98 27.07
N GLN A 118 -28.04 -17.47 27.45
CA GLN A 118 -28.64 -17.09 28.72
C GLN A 118 -27.81 -17.60 29.90
N LYS A 119 -27.31 -18.85 29.87
CA LYS A 119 -26.50 -19.43 30.94
C LYS A 119 -25.12 -18.78 31.05
N GLU A 120 -24.42 -18.64 29.93
CA GLU A 120 -23.01 -18.22 29.93
C GLU A 120 -22.81 -16.71 29.99
N THR A 121 -23.88 -15.93 29.78
CA THR A 121 -23.85 -14.47 29.98
C THR A 121 -24.31 -14.01 31.36
N ILE A 122 -24.71 -14.92 32.25
CA ILE A 122 -25.03 -14.58 33.65
C ILE A 122 -23.77 -14.06 34.35
N GLY A 123 -23.89 -12.89 34.99
CA GLY A 123 -22.79 -12.25 35.73
C GLY A 123 -21.75 -11.54 34.85
N LYS A 124 -21.86 -11.63 33.52
CA LYS A 124 -21.00 -10.92 32.56
C LYS A 124 -21.77 -9.78 31.86
N LYS A 125 -21.08 -8.68 31.57
CA LYS A 125 -21.69 -7.50 30.91
C LYS A 125 -21.40 -7.50 29.42
N TYR A 126 -22.40 -7.83 28.62
CA TYR A 126 -22.37 -7.70 27.15
C TYR A 126 -23.28 -6.56 26.70
N GLU A 127 -22.88 -5.82 25.66
CA GLU A 127 -23.73 -4.78 25.07
C GLU A 127 -24.79 -5.38 24.13
N LYS A 128 -24.41 -6.45 23.42
CA LYS A 128 -25.25 -7.13 22.44
C LYS A 128 -25.09 -8.65 22.56
N ARG A 129 -26.16 -9.38 22.24
CA ARG A 129 -26.18 -10.84 22.10
C ARG A 129 -26.66 -11.16 20.70
N HIS A 130 -25.96 -12.04 20.02
CA HIS A 130 -26.19 -12.30 18.59
C HIS A 130 -26.09 -13.79 18.26
N ILE A 131 -26.96 -14.25 17.35
CA ILE A 131 -26.94 -15.60 16.80
C ILE A 131 -26.83 -15.48 15.28
N GLU A 132 -25.84 -16.17 14.71
CA GLU A 132 -25.62 -16.30 13.28
C GLU A 132 -25.90 -17.75 12.88
N LEU A 133 -26.92 -17.98 12.05
CA LEU A 133 -27.35 -19.33 11.68
C LEU A 133 -27.05 -19.63 10.21
N PHE A 134 -26.32 -20.71 9.95
CA PHE A 134 -25.92 -21.17 8.62
C PHE A 134 -26.61 -22.50 8.30
N THR A 135 -27.46 -22.54 7.27
CA THR A 135 -28.24 -23.74 6.90
C THR A 135 -28.68 -23.71 5.44
N ASP A 136 -28.99 -24.88 4.87
CA ASP A 136 -29.61 -25.04 3.56
C ASP A 136 -31.15 -25.17 3.62
N LEU A 137 -31.74 -25.11 4.83
CA LEU A 137 -33.17 -25.30 5.13
C LEU A 137 -33.77 -26.61 4.58
N SER A 138 -32.96 -27.65 4.41
CA SER A 138 -33.43 -28.96 3.91
C SER A 138 -33.83 -29.91 5.03
N SER A 139 -33.72 -29.48 6.29
CA SER A 139 -34.17 -30.25 7.47
C SER A 139 -35.64 -29.96 7.77
N PRO A 140 -36.43 -30.96 8.22
CA PRO A 140 -37.81 -30.74 8.64
C PRO A 140 -37.91 -29.73 9.79
N VAL A 141 -38.91 -28.85 9.75
CA VAL A 141 -39.14 -27.78 10.74
C VAL A 141 -40.49 -27.95 11.42
N SER A 142 -40.55 -27.75 12.74
CA SER A 142 -41.80 -27.72 13.52
C SER A 142 -42.17 -26.30 13.95
N GLU A 143 -43.31 -25.79 13.49
CA GLU A 143 -43.79 -24.43 13.82
C GLU A 143 -44.35 -24.28 15.25
N ASP A 144 -44.56 -25.37 15.98
CA ASP A 144 -45.28 -25.38 17.27
C ASP A 144 -44.68 -24.42 18.31
N GLN A 145 -43.37 -24.17 18.26
CA GLN A 145 -42.65 -23.34 19.22
C GLN A 145 -42.32 -21.93 18.72
N LEU A 146 -42.68 -21.59 17.47
CA LEU A 146 -42.25 -20.36 16.81
C LEU A 146 -42.62 -19.09 17.59
N GLY A 147 -43.86 -19.00 18.07
CA GLY A 147 -44.33 -17.84 18.83
C GLY A 147 -43.60 -17.65 20.16
N ILE A 148 -43.22 -18.75 20.82
CA ILE A 148 -42.48 -18.75 22.08
C ILE A 148 -41.03 -18.31 21.84
N ILE A 149 -40.41 -18.81 20.76
CA ILE A 149 -39.05 -18.42 20.35
C ILE A 149 -38.98 -16.91 20.10
N ILE A 150 -39.91 -16.35 19.31
CA ILE A 150 -39.97 -14.91 19.00
C ILE A 150 -40.11 -14.08 20.27
N ALA A 151 -41.06 -14.46 21.16
CA ALA A 151 -41.28 -13.74 22.40
C ALA A 151 -40.03 -13.75 23.30
N ASN A 152 -39.33 -14.89 23.37
CA ASN A 152 -38.11 -15.01 24.15
C ASN A 152 -36.93 -14.25 23.53
N LEU A 153 -36.77 -14.25 22.20
CA LEU A 153 -35.75 -13.46 21.50
C LEU A 153 -35.93 -11.96 21.77
N LYS A 154 -37.17 -11.44 21.63
CA LYS A 154 -37.50 -10.04 21.95
C LYS A 154 -37.23 -9.71 23.43
N LYS A 155 -37.68 -10.58 24.34
CA LYS A 155 -37.51 -10.37 25.79
C LYS A 155 -36.03 -10.38 26.22
N THR A 156 -35.21 -11.22 25.60
CA THR A 156 -33.78 -11.36 25.93
C THR A 156 -32.89 -10.39 25.15
N GLY A 157 -33.44 -9.67 24.16
CA GLY A 157 -32.71 -8.73 23.32
C GLY A 157 -31.67 -9.42 22.42
N ILE A 158 -31.91 -10.68 22.05
CA ILE A 158 -31.01 -11.44 21.17
C ILE A 158 -31.36 -11.12 19.72
N SER A 159 -30.36 -10.71 18.95
CA SER A 159 -30.49 -10.47 17.51
C SER A 159 -30.14 -11.74 16.72
N LEU A 160 -30.81 -11.97 15.59
CA LEU A 160 -30.69 -13.18 14.78
C LEU A 160 -30.36 -12.80 13.33
N GLN A 161 -29.49 -13.57 12.68
CA GLN A 161 -29.15 -13.46 11.26
C GLN A 161 -29.13 -14.84 10.61
N PHE A 162 -29.63 -14.92 9.37
CA PHE A 162 -29.65 -16.16 8.59
C PHE A 162 -28.72 -16.07 7.39
N PHE A 163 -28.03 -17.17 7.15
CA PHE A 163 -27.12 -17.37 6.03
C PHE A 163 -27.56 -18.61 5.26
N LEU A 164 -27.97 -18.42 4.00
CA LEU A 164 -28.60 -19.43 3.16
C LEU A 164 -27.85 -19.60 1.81
N PRO A 165 -27.91 -20.76 1.14
CA PRO A 165 -27.28 -20.94 -0.17
C PRO A 165 -28.06 -20.27 -1.32
N PHE A 166 -29.30 -19.81 -1.07
CA PHE A 166 -30.20 -19.21 -2.07
C PHE A 166 -30.84 -17.93 -1.54
N PRO A 167 -31.22 -16.99 -2.42
CA PRO A 167 -31.93 -15.78 -2.02
C PRO A 167 -33.37 -16.09 -1.58
N VAL A 168 -33.86 -15.36 -0.59
CA VAL A 168 -35.27 -15.41 -0.18
C VAL A 168 -36.02 -14.36 -1.01
N GLY A 169 -36.67 -14.80 -2.08
CA GLY A 169 -37.58 -13.94 -2.83
C GLY A 169 -38.77 -13.54 -1.96
N VAL A 170 -39.18 -12.27 -2.00
CA VAL A 170 -40.51 -11.83 -1.58
C VAL A 170 -41.48 -12.32 -2.67
N ASP A 171 -42.59 -12.94 -2.28
CA ASP A 171 -43.49 -13.72 -3.15
C ASP A 171 -43.83 -13.08 -4.51
N ASP A 172 -43.88 -13.92 -5.56
CA ASP A 172 -44.49 -13.72 -6.89
C ASP A 172 -46.01 -13.38 -6.87
N ARG A 173 -46.57 -12.93 -5.73
CA ARG A 173 -48.03 -12.70 -5.55
C ARG A 173 -48.44 -11.26 -5.26
N SER A 174 -47.50 -10.33 -5.13
CA SER A 174 -47.81 -8.91 -5.06
C SER A 174 -46.88 -8.18 -6.01
N GLY A 175 -47.43 -7.42 -6.96
CA GLY A 175 -46.67 -6.71 -8.01
C GLY A 175 -45.84 -5.52 -7.51
N ASP A 176 -45.32 -5.57 -6.29
CA ASP A 176 -44.36 -4.63 -5.71
C ASP A 176 -43.09 -5.40 -5.34
N THR A 177 -42.26 -5.63 -6.37
CA THR A 177 -40.99 -6.34 -6.23
C THR A 177 -39.95 -5.37 -5.64
N SER A 178 -39.57 -5.58 -4.39
CA SER A 178 -38.50 -4.80 -3.75
C SER A 178 -37.14 -5.02 -4.42
N ALA A 179 -36.42 -3.93 -4.67
CA ALA A 179 -35.16 -3.79 -5.41
C ALA A 179 -33.90 -4.50 -4.84
N SER A 180 -34.04 -5.53 -3.99
CA SER A 180 -32.89 -6.33 -3.50
C SER A 180 -32.73 -7.66 -4.22
N VAL A 181 -33.80 -8.17 -4.84
CA VAL A 181 -33.85 -9.50 -5.47
C VAL A 181 -33.24 -9.48 -6.89
N HIS A 182 -33.33 -8.36 -7.61
CA HIS A 182 -32.88 -8.25 -9.00
C HIS A 182 -31.36 -8.09 -9.16
N ALA A 183 -30.68 -7.41 -8.23
CA ALA A 183 -29.23 -7.19 -8.28
C ALA A 183 -28.42 -8.49 -8.39
N HIS A 184 -28.97 -9.58 -7.83
CA HIS A 184 -28.28 -10.86 -7.74
C HIS A 184 -28.53 -11.80 -8.91
N MET A 185 -29.60 -11.61 -9.69
CA MET A 185 -29.79 -12.32 -10.97
C MET A 185 -28.73 -11.94 -12.01
N HIS A 186 -28.17 -10.73 -11.91
CA HIS A 186 -27.27 -10.16 -12.90
C HIS A 186 -25.77 -10.32 -12.61
N ARG A 187 -25.37 -10.95 -11.48
CA ARG A 187 -23.95 -11.20 -11.17
C ARG A 187 -23.49 -12.63 -11.49
N ASN A 188 -24.39 -13.62 -11.44
CA ASN A 188 -24.30 -14.97 -12.00
C ASN A 188 -25.63 -15.70 -11.70
N PRO A 189 -26.24 -16.45 -12.64
CA PRO A 189 -27.49 -17.14 -12.38
C PRO A 189 -27.31 -18.16 -11.24
N PHE A 190 -28.16 -18.10 -10.21
CA PHE A 190 -28.28 -19.20 -9.24
C PHE A 190 -28.71 -20.49 -9.97
N PRO A 191 -28.38 -21.68 -9.45
CA PRO A 191 -28.78 -22.93 -10.06
C PRO A 191 -30.30 -22.95 -10.30
N ILE A 192 -30.69 -23.12 -11.57
CA ILE A 192 -32.07 -23.15 -12.08
C ILE A 192 -32.88 -24.37 -11.52
N LYS A 193 -32.29 -25.17 -10.62
CA LYS A 193 -33.02 -26.22 -9.90
C LYS A 193 -33.94 -25.57 -8.88
N GLY A 194 -35.24 -25.74 -9.08
CA GLY A 194 -36.26 -25.26 -8.14
C GLY A 194 -36.01 -25.78 -6.72
N LEU A 195 -36.28 -24.91 -5.74
CA LEU A 195 -36.21 -25.22 -4.32
C LEU A 195 -37.09 -26.43 -3.99
N THR A 196 -36.62 -27.29 -3.10
CA THR A 196 -37.43 -28.40 -2.58
C THR A 196 -38.61 -27.88 -1.76
N GLU A 197 -39.68 -28.66 -1.63
CA GLU A 197 -40.84 -28.25 -0.84
C GLU A 197 -40.49 -28.02 0.65
N GLN A 198 -39.53 -28.78 1.19
CA GLN A 198 -39.01 -28.57 2.54
C GLN A 198 -38.29 -27.23 2.67
N GLN A 199 -37.45 -26.87 1.69
CA GLN A 199 -36.79 -25.56 1.66
C GLN A 199 -37.79 -24.42 1.56
N LYS A 200 -38.85 -24.55 0.75
CA LYS A 200 -39.92 -23.55 0.66
C LYS A 200 -40.64 -23.35 1.99
N GLN A 201 -40.96 -24.45 2.69
CA GLN A 201 -41.54 -24.39 4.04
C GLN A 201 -40.58 -23.72 5.03
N GLY A 202 -39.31 -24.10 5.03
CA GLY A 202 -38.29 -23.48 5.89
C GLY A 202 -38.14 -21.98 5.62
N ILE A 203 -38.17 -21.55 4.35
CA ILE A 203 -38.11 -20.12 3.97
C ILE A 203 -39.32 -19.37 4.52
N ASP A 204 -40.53 -19.92 4.42
CA ASP A 204 -41.73 -19.26 4.92
C ASP A 204 -41.68 -19.08 6.45
N VAL A 205 -41.21 -20.11 7.17
CA VAL A 205 -40.99 -20.03 8.62
C VAL A 205 -39.94 -18.98 8.98
N VAL A 206 -38.80 -18.95 8.27
CA VAL A 206 -37.75 -17.93 8.47
C VAL A 206 -38.26 -16.53 8.17
N ARG A 207 -39.03 -16.34 7.09
CA ARG A 207 -39.62 -15.05 6.72
C ARG A 207 -40.55 -14.56 7.82
N LYS A 208 -41.46 -15.42 8.28
CA LYS A 208 -42.39 -15.14 9.39
C LYS A 208 -41.66 -14.82 10.68
N LEU A 209 -40.61 -15.58 11.01
CA LEU A 209 -39.75 -15.35 12.18
C LEU A 209 -39.11 -13.96 12.12
N MET A 210 -38.42 -13.66 11.03
CA MET A 210 -37.64 -12.43 10.87
C MET A 210 -38.52 -11.19 10.78
N TYR A 211 -39.61 -11.25 10.03
CA TYR A 211 -40.59 -10.15 9.93
C TYR A 211 -41.25 -9.87 11.29
N THR A 212 -41.60 -10.91 12.05
CA THR A 212 -42.20 -10.71 13.38
C THR A 212 -41.17 -10.19 14.40
N LEU A 213 -39.89 -10.53 14.26
CA LEU A 213 -38.82 -10.02 15.13
C LEU A 213 -38.57 -8.53 14.90
N ASP A 214 -38.48 -8.11 13.64
CA ASP A 214 -38.22 -6.74 13.20
C ASP A 214 -39.01 -6.45 11.91
N GLU A 215 -40.11 -5.69 12.03
CA GLU A 215 -41.05 -5.42 10.94
C GLU A 215 -40.45 -4.53 9.83
N GLU A 216 -39.49 -3.66 10.16
CA GLU A 216 -38.91 -2.71 9.22
C GLU A 216 -37.60 -3.24 8.60
N GLY A 217 -36.80 -3.99 9.36
CA GLY A 217 -35.44 -4.41 8.95
C GLY A 217 -35.18 -5.91 8.94
N GLY A 218 -36.11 -6.76 9.40
CA GLY A 218 -35.84 -8.18 9.63
C GLY A 218 -35.50 -8.98 8.36
N LEU A 219 -36.10 -8.63 7.21
CA LEU A 219 -35.82 -9.30 5.95
C LEU A 219 -34.47 -8.90 5.34
N GLU A 220 -33.91 -7.75 5.73
CA GLU A 220 -32.55 -7.34 5.32
C GLU A 220 -31.44 -8.13 6.04
N GLU A 221 -31.81 -8.95 7.04
CA GLU A 221 -30.91 -9.79 7.84
C GLU A 221 -30.79 -11.23 7.32
N ILE A 222 -31.38 -11.51 6.16
CA ILE A 222 -31.26 -12.79 5.48
C ILE A 222 -30.27 -12.62 4.33
N TYR A 223 -29.14 -13.31 4.43
CA TYR A 223 -28.07 -13.21 3.46
C TYR A 223 -27.84 -14.52 2.73
N THR A 224 -27.39 -14.41 1.49
CA THR A 224 -26.86 -15.60 0.79
C THR A 224 -25.41 -15.85 1.19
N PHE A 225 -24.94 -17.10 1.16
CA PHE A 225 -23.53 -17.42 1.42
C PHE A 225 -22.58 -16.63 0.52
N ARG A 226 -22.93 -16.50 -0.77
CA ARG A 226 -22.16 -15.72 -1.74
C ARG A 226 -22.12 -14.23 -1.37
N GLU A 227 -23.29 -13.63 -1.10
CA GLU A 227 -23.36 -12.23 -0.68
C GLU A 227 -22.54 -11.99 0.60
N SER A 228 -22.53 -12.97 1.51
CA SER A 228 -21.80 -12.87 2.77
C SER A 228 -20.29 -12.81 2.61
N LEU A 229 -19.76 -13.56 1.64
CA LEU A 229 -18.34 -13.49 1.29
C LEU A 229 -17.98 -12.14 0.65
N GLU A 230 -18.88 -11.56 -0.15
CA GLU A 230 -18.67 -10.25 -0.80
C GLU A 230 -18.88 -9.08 0.17
N ARG A 231 -19.80 -9.23 1.11
CA ARG A 231 -20.19 -8.22 2.10
C ARG A 231 -19.77 -8.69 3.50
N LEU A 232 -18.47 -8.90 3.72
CA LEU A 232 -17.91 -9.10 5.09
C LEU A 232 -18.18 -7.88 6.00
N SER A 233 -18.72 -6.79 5.45
CA SER A 233 -19.31 -5.66 6.16
C SER A 233 -20.59 -6.02 6.92
N MET A 234 -21.25 -7.16 6.67
CA MET A 234 -22.42 -7.64 7.41
C MET A 234 -22.06 -7.99 8.86
N PHE A 235 -20.83 -8.46 9.10
CA PHE A 235 -20.25 -8.57 10.43
C PHE A 235 -20.00 -7.21 11.11
N LYS A 236 -20.10 -6.08 10.39
CA LYS A 236 -20.04 -4.73 10.99
C LYS A 236 -21.30 -4.35 11.76
N LYS A 237 -22.36 -5.15 11.83
CA LYS A 237 -23.41 -4.92 12.85
C LYS A 237 -22.91 -5.11 14.30
N LEU A 238 -21.68 -5.62 14.45
CA LEU A 238 -20.91 -5.69 15.68
C LEU A 238 -19.94 -4.49 15.83
N GLU A 239 -19.99 -3.51 14.93
CA GLU A 239 -19.05 -2.40 14.88
C GLU A 239 -19.25 -1.46 16.08
N ARG A 240 -18.12 -1.06 16.66
CA ARG A 240 -18.07 -0.16 17.81
C ARG A 240 -18.72 1.16 17.42
N LYS A 241 -19.75 1.57 18.16
CA LYS A 241 -20.36 2.89 17.99
C LYS A 241 -19.27 3.97 18.00
N PRO A 242 -19.23 4.87 16.99
CA PRO A 242 -18.24 5.93 16.95
C PRO A 242 -18.28 6.75 18.23
N VAL A 243 -17.11 7.13 18.75
CA VAL A 243 -17.02 7.94 19.97
C VAL A 243 -17.60 9.32 19.69
N ALA A 244 -18.57 9.72 20.53
CA ALA A 244 -19.17 11.03 20.50
C ALA A 244 -18.14 12.12 20.82
N TRP A 245 -18.07 13.16 19.99
CA TRP A 245 -17.31 14.38 20.27
C TRP A 245 -18.27 15.53 20.61
N PRO A 246 -18.50 15.83 21.90
CA PRO A 246 -19.39 16.90 22.32
C PRO A 246 -18.74 18.27 22.16
N CYS A 247 -19.43 19.19 21.50
CA CYS A 247 -18.97 20.56 21.24
C CYS A 247 -20.15 21.56 21.27
N GLN A 248 -19.84 22.84 21.12
CA GLN A 248 -20.83 23.90 20.93
C GLN A 248 -20.66 24.47 19.52
N LEU A 249 -21.76 24.50 18.77
CA LEU A 249 -21.89 25.21 17.50
C LEU A 249 -22.19 26.67 17.82
N THR A 250 -21.28 27.59 17.50
CA THR A 250 -21.46 29.03 17.73
C THR A 250 -21.76 29.77 16.43
N ILE A 251 -22.78 30.61 16.43
CA ILE A 251 -23.15 31.48 15.31
C ILE A 251 -23.15 32.92 15.82
N GLY A 252 -22.10 33.66 15.50
CA GLY A 252 -21.85 34.95 16.15
C GLY A 252 -21.62 34.79 17.66
N PRO A 253 -21.68 35.89 18.43
CA PRO A 253 -21.41 35.88 19.88
C PRO A 253 -22.58 35.37 20.72
N ASP A 254 -23.82 35.50 20.26
CA ASP A 254 -25.01 35.33 21.10
C ASP A 254 -25.70 33.96 20.96
N LEU A 255 -25.49 33.26 19.83
CA LEU A 255 -26.16 31.99 19.56
C LEU A 255 -25.18 30.82 19.71
N SER A 256 -25.42 29.97 20.71
CA SER A 256 -24.69 28.71 20.92
C SER A 256 -25.66 27.53 20.97
N ILE A 257 -25.36 26.48 20.21
CA ILE A 257 -26.15 25.25 20.14
C ILE A 257 -25.27 24.09 20.59
N ARG A 258 -25.72 23.28 21.54
CA ARG A 258 -24.97 22.08 21.95
C ARG A 258 -25.08 21.00 20.88
N ILE A 259 -23.93 20.53 20.41
CA ILE A 259 -23.83 19.54 19.35
C ILE A 259 -22.94 18.35 19.75
N VAL A 260 -23.11 17.25 19.04
CA VAL A 260 -22.25 16.07 19.13
C VAL A 260 -21.88 15.65 17.71
N ALA A 261 -20.57 15.55 17.44
CA ALA A 261 -20.09 15.04 16.16
C ALA A 261 -19.60 13.59 16.27
N TYR A 262 -19.77 12.84 15.19
CA TYR A 262 -19.27 11.49 15.02
C TYR A 262 -18.49 11.40 13.71
N LYS A 263 -17.37 10.67 13.71
CA LYS A 263 -16.66 10.36 12.48
C LYS A 263 -17.51 9.41 11.63
N SER A 264 -17.91 9.85 10.44
CA SER A 264 -18.71 9.02 9.52
C SER A 264 -17.86 8.31 8.48
N VAL A 265 -16.77 8.95 8.05
CA VAL A 265 -15.78 8.38 7.12
C VAL A 265 -14.41 8.59 7.72
N THR A 266 -13.60 7.54 7.76
CA THR A 266 -12.20 7.55 8.16
C THR A 266 -11.48 6.44 7.43
N GLU A 267 -10.22 6.65 7.09
CA GLU A 267 -9.36 5.60 6.56
C GLU A 267 -9.17 4.51 7.62
N GLU A 268 -9.49 3.25 7.29
CA GLU A 268 -9.25 2.10 8.17
C GLU A 268 -7.81 1.62 7.97
N LYS A 269 -7.01 1.62 9.06
CA LYS A 269 -5.61 1.19 9.05
C LYS A 269 -5.42 -0.04 9.91
N VAL A 270 -4.43 -0.86 9.54
CA VAL A 270 -3.99 -2.00 10.37
C VAL A 270 -3.44 -1.46 11.69
N LYS A 271 -4.03 -1.90 12.80
CA LYS A 271 -3.64 -1.45 14.15
C LYS A 271 -2.28 -1.99 14.59
N LYS A 272 -1.93 -3.20 14.12
CA LYS A 272 -0.67 -3.87 14.45
C LYS A 272 0.43 -3.40 13.51
N LEU A 273 1.60 -3.16 14.08
CA LEU A 273 2.83 -2.89 13.36
C LEU A 273 3.65 -4.18 13.29
N TRP A 274 4.33 -4.39 12.18
CA TRP A 274 5.29 -5.49 12.04
C TRP A 274 6.47 -5.24 12.98
N THR A 275 6.62 -6.10 13.98
CA THR A 275 7.74 -6.03 14.92
C THR A 275 8.97 -6.65 14.26
N ILE A 276 10.07 -5.90 14.25
CA ILE A 276 11.36 -6.39 13.75
C ILE A 276 11.93 -7.37 14.79
N VAL A 277 12.30 -8.56 14.34
CA VAL A 277 12.90 -9.63 15.15
C VAL A 277 14.12 -10.18 14.42
N ASP A 278 15.06 -10.75 15.18
CA ASP A 278 16.19 -11.46 14.56
C ASP A 278 15.72 -12.73 13.87
N ALA A 279 16.30 -13.05 12.71
CA ALA A 279 15.89 -14.19 11.90
C ALA A 279 16.28 -15.54 12.52
N LYS A 280 17.33 -15.58 13.35
CA LYS A 280 17.81 -16.82 13.98
C LYS A 280 17.10 -17.08 15.29
N THR A 281 16.96 -16.06 16.14
CA THR A 281 16.38 -16.21 17.48
C THR A 281 14.88 -15.97 17.52
N LEU A 282 14.32 -15.26 16.53
CA LEU A 282 12.92 -14.80 16.47
C LEU A 282 12.51 -13.94 17.67
N ARG A 283 13.48 -13.34 18.37
CA ARG A 283 13.24 -12.47 19.51
C ARG A 283 13.48 -11.02 19.13
N LYS A 284 12.65 -10.15 19.69
CA LYS A 284 12.81 -8.70 19.60
C LYS A 284 14.00 -8.21 20.41
N GLU A 285 14.30 -8.87 21.53
CA GLU A 285 15.31 -8.46 22.51
C GLU A 285 16.73 -8.46 21.94
N ASP A 286 16.98 -9.32 20.95
CA ASP A 286 18.27 -9.44 20.27
C ASP A 286 18.49 -8.34 19.21
N VAL A 287 17.44 -7.55 18.91
CA VAL A 287 17.51 -6.43 17.97
C VAL A 287 17.45 -5.12 18.75
N GLN A 288 18.58 -4.40 18.77
CA GLN A 288 18.66 -3.06 19.34
C GLN A 288 18.85 -2.04 18.22
N LYS A 289 18.01 -1.00 18.23
CA LYS A 289 18.14 0.12 17.30
C LYS A 289 18.95 1.21 17.97
N GLU A 290 20.19 1.35 17.54
CA GLU A 290 21.04 2.49 17.87
C GLU A 290 20.93 3.55 16.76
N THR A 291 20.98 4.82 17.11
CA THR A 291 20.97 5.93 16.13
C THR A 291 22.09 6.87 16.50
N VAL A 292 23.11 6.89 15.65
CA VAL A 292 24.29 7.74 15.77
C VAL A 292 24.08 8.97 14.89
N TYR A 293 24.52 10.12 15.38
CA TYR A 293 24.46 11.38 14.64
C TYR A 293 25.88 11.74 14.21
N CYS A 294 26.10 11.90 12.91
CA CYS A 294 27.37 12.36 12.36
C CYS A 294 27.20 13.73 11.73
N LEU A 295 28.24 14.56 11.79
CA LEU A 295 28.36 15.74 10.95
C LEU A 295 28.41 15.31 9.48
N ASN A 296 27.78 16.12 8.63
CA ASN A 296 27.89 15.94 7.18
C ASN A 296 29.19 16.62 6.68
N ASP A 297 30.32 16.28 7.29
CA ASP A 297 31.67 16.61 6.83
C ASP A 297 32.31 15.40 6.12
N ASP A 298 33.45 15.60 5.46
CA ASP A 298 34.14 14.51 4.75
C ASP A 298 34.64 13.40 5.70
N ASP A 299 34.77 13.72 7.00
CA ASP A 299 35.26 12.83 8.05
C ASP A 299 34.13 12.12 8.85
N GLU A 300 32.85 12.42 8.56
CA GLU A 300 31.65 11.90 9.24
C GLU A 300 31.74 11.92 10.78
N THR A 301 32.15 13.05 11.34
CA THR A 301 32.46 13.17 12.77
C THR A 301 31.24 12.88 13.65
N GLU A 302 31.34 11.92 14.58
CA GLU A 302 30.25 11.57 15.50
C GLU A 302 29.97 12.70 16.52
N VAL A 303 28.68 13.03 16.69
CA VAL A 303 28.18 14.09 17.58
C VAL A 303 27.20 13.50 18.59
N GLN A 304 27.27 13.99 19.83
CA GLN A 304 26.33 13.59 20.87
C GLN A 304 24.95 14.20 20.61
N LYS A 305 23.90 13.44 20.95
CA LYS A 305 22.51 13.87 20.76
C LYS A 305 22.19 15.19 21.46
N ASP A 306 22.78 15.44 22.62
CA ASP A 306 22.52 16.65 23.42
C ASP A 306 23.14 17.92 22.80
N ASP A 307 24.12 17.76 21.90
CA ASP A 307 24.73 18.85 21.14
C ASP A 307 23.96 19.19 19.86
N THR A 308 22.84 18.49 19.59
CA THR A 308 22.00 18.74 18.42
C THR A 308 20.87 19.71 18.74
N ILE A 309 20.64 20.69 17.85
CA ILE A 309 19.49 21.59 17.88
C ILE A 309 18.62 21.41 16.63
N GLN A 310 17.30 21.51 16.80
CA GLN A 310 16.39 21.42 15.66
C GLN A 310 16.50 22.69 14.80
N GLY A 311 16.86 22.53 13.53
CA GLY A 311 16.92 23.63 12.57
C GLY A 311 15.72 23.61 11.62
N PHE A 312 15.12 24.77 11.37
CA PHE A 312 14.13 24.95 10.31
C PHE A 312 14.77 25.68 9.14
N ARG A 313 14.57 25.15 7.93
CA ARG A 313 15.05 25.79 6.71
C ARG A 313 14.14 26.96 6.35
N TYR A 314 14.71 28.16 6.30
CA TYR A 314 14.03 29.37 5.85
C TYR A 314 14.75 29.90 4.60
N GLY A 315 14.26 29.50 3.43
CA GLY A 315 14.94 29.76 2.16
C GLY A 315 16.26 28.99 2.07
N SER A 316 17.37 29.73 2.02
CA SER A 316 18.73 29.17 1.99
C SER A 316 19.32 28.97 3.39
N ASP A 317 18.80 29.68 4.40
CA ASP A 317 19.36 29.68 5.73
C ASP A 317 18.72 28.60 6.61
N ILE A 318 19.51 28.08 7.56
CA ILE A 318 19.02 27.16 8.59
C ILE A 318 18.92 27.95 9.88
N VAL A 319 17.70 28.17 10.35
CA VAL A 319 17.45 28.88 11.60
C VAL A 319 17.37 27.85 12.73
N PRO A 320 18.31 27.86 13.70
CA PRO A 320 18.23 26.98 14.85
C PRO A 320 17.06 27.42 15.75
N PHE A 321 16.28 26.45 16.21
CA PHE A 321 15.09 26.69 17.02
C PHE A 321 15.02 25.67 18.15
N SER A 322 15.04 26.17 19.39
CA SER A 322 14.93 25.31 20.57
C SER A 322 13.50 24.76 20.71
N LYS A 323 13.35 23.66 21.45
CA LYS A 323 12.01 23.08 21.69
C LYS A 323 11.16 24.01 22.56
N GLU A 324 11.80 24.76 23.45
CA GLU A 324 11.20 25.75 24.32
C GLU A 324 10.64 26.92 23.51
N ASP A 325 11.43 27.44 22.54
CA ASP A 325 10.97 28.49 21.63
C ASP A 325 9.81 27.98 20.76
N GLU A 326 9.88 26.73 20.31
CA GLU A 326 8.81 26.11 19.52
C GLU A 326 7.50 25.99 20.30
N GLU A 327 7.55 25.57 21.56
CA GLU A 327 6.35 25.45 22.38
C GLU A 327 5.75 26.82 22.78
N GLN A 328 6.59 27.85 22.94
CA GLN A 328 6.14 29.21 23.21
C GLN A 328 5.54 29.90 21.99
N MET A 329 6.18 29.76 20.83
CA MET A 329 5.79 30.42 19.58
C MET A 329 4.69 29.69 18.81
N LYS A 330 4.44 28.40 19.10
CA LYS A 330 3.33 27.64 18.51
C LYS A 330 2.00 28.35 18.75
N TYR A 331 1.18 28.41 17.71
CA TYR A 331 -0.17 28.96 17.79
C TYR A 331 -1.02 28.12 18.78
N LYS A 332 -1.52 28.76 19.84
CA LYS A 332 -2.33 28.11 20.86
C LYS A 332 -3.81 28.34 20.57
N THR A 333 -4.55 27.27 20.36
CA THR A 333 -6.00 27.34 20.17
C THR A 333 -6.71 27.49 21.51
N GLU A 334 -7.71 28.37 21.59
CA GLU A 334 -8.49 28.66 22.81
C GLU A 334 -9.17 27.41 23.40
N GLY A 335 -9.53 26.45 22.55
CA GLY A 335 -10.26 25.26 22.95
C GLY A 335 -10.75 24.43 21.78
N LYS A 336 -11.51 23.38 22.11
CA LYS A 336 -12.41 22.75 21.16
C LYS A 336 -13.41 23.80 20.64
N CYS A 337 -13.61 23.89 19.34
CA CYS A 337 -14.57 24.83 18.76
C CYS A 337 -15.21 24.29 17.49
N PHE A 338 -16.45 24.71 17.25
CA PHE A 338 -17.16 24.50 15.99
C PHE A 338 -17.93 25.79 15.67
N SER A 339 -17.23 26.80 15.17
CA SER A 339 -17.78 28.16 15.02
C SER A 339 -18.09 28.48 13.57
N VAL A 340 -19.30 28.94 13.27
CA VAL A 340 -19.66 29.43 11.94
C VAL A 340 -18.96 30.76 11.67
N LEU A 341 -18.21 30.82 10.58
CA LEU A 341 -17.55 32.02 10.08
C LEU A 341 -18.46 32.79 9.12
N GLY A 342 -19.29 32.07 8.36
CA GLY A 342 -20.22 32.67 7.40
C GLY A 342 -20.99 31.61 6.62
N PHE A 343 -21.86 32.07 5.73
CA PHE A 343 -22.66 31.21 4.85
C PHE A 343 -22.37 31.53 3.39
N THR A 344 -22.39 30.52 2.55
CA THR A 344 -22.26 30.68 1.09
C THR A 344 -23.20 29.75 0.35
N ARG A 345 -23.42 29.98 -0.94
CA ARG A 345 -24.22 29.08 -1.80
C ARG A 345 -23.51 27.74 -1.94
N ALA A 346 -24.26 26.65 -1.89
CA ALA A 346 -23.71 25.30 -2.06
C ALA A 346 -22.91 25.14 -3.37
N SER A 347 -23.33 25.83 -4.45
CA SER A 347 -22.66 25.78 -5.76
C SER A 347 -21.27 26.40 -5.80
N GLN A 348 -20.89 27.24 -4.83
CA GLN A 348 -19.54 27.80 -4.75
C GLN A 348 -18.51 26.78 -4.24
N ILE A 349 -18.97 25.74 -3.52
CA ILE A 349 -18.10 24.72 -2.95
C ILE A 349 -18.05 23.53 -3.90
N GLN A 350 -16.91 23.38 -4.59
CA GLN A 350 -16.69 22.31 -5.55
C GLN A 350 -16.10 21.08 -4.85
N ARG A 351 -16.56 19.89 -5.24
CA ARG A 351 -16.16 18.62 -4.61
C ARG A 351 -14.65 18.36 -4.63
N HIS A 352 -13.94 18.85 -5.64
CA HIS A 352 -12.49 18.68 -5.74
C HIS A 352 -11.68 19.58 -4.78
N TYR A 353 -12.33 20.51 -4.07
CA TYR A 353 -11.70 21.26 -2.99
C TYR A 353 -11.74 20.53 -1.65
N TYR A 354 -12.44 19.40 -1.53
CA TYR A 354 -12.50 18.67 -0.28
C TYR A 354 -11.11 18.17 0.13
N MET A 355 -10.76 18.45 1.38
CA MET A 355 -9.50 18.06 2.01
C MET A 355 -9.78 17.23 3.26
N GLY A 356 -8.71 16.74 3.88
CA GLY A 356 -8.75 15.94 5.09
C GLY A 356 -8.97 14.44 4.83
N ASN A 357 -8.77 13.66 5.89
CA ASN A 357 -8.87 12.20 5.87
C ASN A 357 -10.15 11.67 6.54
N GLN A 358 -11.06 12.56 6.92
CA GLN A 358 -12.27 12.22 7.65
C GLN A 358 -13.43 13.15 7.29
N ALA A 359 -14.65 12.62 7.37
CA ALA A 359 -15.88 13.39 7.34
C ALA A 359 -16.59 13.22 8.69
N LEU A 360 -17.17 14.30 9.22
CA LEU A 360 -17.88 14.30 10.50
C LEU A 360 -19.37 14.50 10.27
N LYS A 361 -20.22 13.67 10.89
CA LYS A 361 -21.65 13.92 11.02
C LYS A 361 -21.91 14.60 12.35
N VAL A 362 -22.51 15.77 12.31
CA VAL A 362 -22.82 16.63 13.46
C VAL A 362 -24.31 16.58 13.72
N PHE A 363 -24.67 16.27 14.96
CA PHE A 363 -26.04 16.20 15.46
C PHE A 363 -26.22 17.14 16.64
N ALA A 364 -27.46 17.41 17.02
CA ALA A 364 -27.76 18.02 18.31
C ALA A 364 -27.37 17.09 19.47
N ALA A 365 -27.09 17.68 20.63
CA ALA A 365 -26.86 16.91 21.84
C ALA A 365 -28.14 16.15 22.25
N LYS A 366 -27.99 14.86 22.61
CA LYS A 366 -29.12 13.98 22.93
C LYS A 366 -29.95 14.43 24.13
N ASP A 367 -29.32 15.13 25.07
CA ASP A 367 -29.94 15.56 26.33
C ASP A 367 -30.50 16.99 26.25
N ASP A 368 -30.67 17.55 25.04
CA ASP A 368 -31.05 18.95 24.82
C ASP A 368 -32.08 19.10 23.70
N GLU A 369 -33.37 19.06 24.05
CA GLU A 369 -34.47 19.23 23.10
C GLU A 369 -34.46 20.62 22.45
N ASN A 370 -34.12 21.67 23.21
CA ASN A 370 -34.06 23.03 22.69
C ASN A 370 -32.94 23.17 21.65
N ALA A 371 -31.77 22.57 21.91
CA ALA A 371 -30.69 22.50 20.94
C ALA A 371 -31.09 21.67 19.71
N ALA A 372 -31.86 20.60 19.87
CA ALA A 372 -32.36 19.79 18.75
C ALA A 372 -33.30 20.58 17.83
N ILE A 373 -34.23 21.34 18.40
CA ILE A 373 -35.14 22.21 17.64
C ILE A 373 -34.35 23.30 16.91
N ALA A 374 -33.45 24.00 17.60
CA ALA A 374 -32.62 25.05 17.00
C ALA A 374 -31.72 24.52 15.90
N PHE A 375 -31.13 23.34 16.10
CA PHE A 375 -30.27 22.68 15.12
C PHE A 375 -31.06 22.20 13.89
N SER A 376 -32.24 21.60 14.07
CA SER A 376 -33.10 21.19 12.96
C SER A 376 -33.58 22.41 12.14
N ALA A 377 -33.97 23.50 12.81
CA ALA A 377 -34.32 24.75 12.14
C ALA A 377 -33.17 25.29 11.28
N LEU A 378 -31.93 25.23 11.79
CA LEU A 378 -30.73 25.60 11.03
C LEU A 378 -30.51 24.68 9.82
N VAL A 379 -30.57 23.36 10.00
CA VAL A 379 -30.34 22.38 8.93
C VAL A 379 -31.35 22.55 7.79
N ARG A 380 -32.64 22.72 8.13
CA ARG A 380 -33.71 22.94 7.15
C ARG A 380 -33.56 24.28 6.43
N ALA A 381 -33.23 25.35 7.15
CA ALA A 381 -32.98 26.66 6.53
C ALA A 381 -31.80 26.63 5.55
N LEU A 382 -30.73 25.89 5.87
CA LEU A 382 -29.60 25.70 4.95
C LEU A 382 -30.03 24.97 3.68
N ASP A 383 -30.86 23.93 3.81
CA ASP A 383 -31.32 23.15 2.66
C ASP A 383 -32.33 23.91 1.79
N GLU A 384 -33.30 24.59 2.39
CA GLU A 384 -34.30 25.41 1.69
C GLU A 384 -33.66 26.55 0.91
N LEU A 385 -32.67 27.23 1.51
CA LEU A 385 -31.96 28.34 0.88
C LEU A 385 -30.81 27.88 -0.04
N LYS A 386 -30.52 26.57 -0.10
CA LYS A 386 -29.38 25.98 -0.83
C LYS A 386 -28.05 26.66 -0.49
N VAL A 387 -27.86 26.93 0.80
CA VAL A 387 -26.64 27.52 1.37
C VAL A 387 -25.95 26.53 2.31
N VAL A 388 -24.65 26.72 2.51
CA VAL A 388 -23.80 25.93 3.38
C VAL A 388 -23.08 26.83 4.36
N ALA A 389 -22.72 26.31 5.53
CA ALA A 389 -21.98 27.05 6.54
C ALA A 389 -20.47 26.81 6.38
N ILE A 390 -19.68 27.89 6.40
CA ILE A 390 -18.22 27.81 6.54
C ILE A 390 -17.90 27.85 8.02
N VAL A 391 -17.15 26.86 8.50
CA VAL A 391 -16.97 26.61 9.93
C VAL A 391 -15.47 26.52 10.27
N ARG A 392 -15.07 27.19 11.35
CA ARG A 392 -13.81 26.96 12.06
C ARG A 392 -13.99 25.79 13.02
N TYR A 393 -13.30 24.69 12.74
CA TYR A 393 -13.29 23.48 13.55
C TYR A 393 -11.95 23.30 14.24
N ALA A 394 -11.96 23.12 15.56
CA ALA A 394 -10.80 22.67 16.32
C ALA A 394 -11.21 21.51 17.22
N TYR A 395 -10.54 20.37 17.08
CA TYR A 395 -10.89 19.16 17.83
C TYR A 395 -10.59 19.30 19.33
N ASP A 396 -9.44 19.88 19.66
CA ASP A 396 -8.96 20.16 21.01
C ASP A 396 -7.89 21.28 20.97
N ARG A 397 -7.47 21.78 22.14
CA ARG A 397 -6.45 22.84 22.31
C ARG A 397 -5.11 22.56 21.63
N ARG A 398 -4.77 21.27 21.49
CA ARG A 398 -3.50 20.81 20.88
C ARG A 398 -3.56 20.75 19.36
N CYS A 399 -4.76 20.83 18.78
CA CYS A 399 -4.94 20.71 17.34
C CYS A 399 -4.96 22.10 16.70
N ASN A 400 -4.34 22.19 15.53
CA ASN A 400 -4.46 23.37 14.68
C ASN A 400 -5.92 23.52 14.24
N PRO A 401 -6.48 24.74 14.28
CA PRO A 401 -7.80 24.99 13.73
C PRO A 401 -7.84 24.64 12.25
N GLN A 402 -8.96 24.09 11.82
CA GLN A 402 -9.27 23.75 10.44
C GLN A 402 -10.43 24.63 9.98
N ILE A 403 -10.41 25.01 8.71
CA ILE A 403 -11.56 25.60 8.05
C ILE A 403 -12.23 24.49 7.23
N GLY A 404 -13.54 24.41 7.32
CA GLY A 404 -14.32 23.45 6.55
C GLY A 404 -15.70 23.97 6.22
N VAL A 405 -16.43 23.16 5.46
CA VAL A 405 -17.82 23.38 5.10
C VAL A 405 -18.70 22.41 5.88
N ALA A 406 -19.82 22.89 6.40
CA ALA A 406 -20.89 22.08 6.98
C ALA A 406 -22.12 22.16 6.07
N PHE A 407 -22.49 21.03 5.46
CA PHE A 407 -23.64 20.92 4.57
C PHE A 407 -24.83 20.24 5.25
N PRO A 408 -26.07 20.67 4.95
CA PRO A 408 -27.27 20.00 5.44
C PRO A 408 -27.41 18.61 4.82
N TYR A 409 -27.83 17.65 5.63
CA TYR A 409 -28.08 16.28 5.23
C TYR A 409 -29.33 15.74 5.93
N ILE A 410 -30.41 15.63 5.17
CA ILE A 410 -31.75 15.28 5.64
C ILE A 410 -32.08 13.87 5.12
N LYS A 411 -32.49 12.98 6.04
CA LYS A 411 -33.04 11.65 5.76
C LYS A 411 -34.33 11.47 6.55
N ASP A 412 -35.14 10.49 6.14
CA ASP A 412 -36.42 10.17 6.80
C ASP A 412 -36.25 9.91 8.30
N ALA A 413 -35.18 9.21 8.68
CA ALA A 413 -34.91 8.86 10.08
C ALA A 413 -34.17 9.94 10.88
N TYR A 414 -33.41 10.84 10.22
CA TYR A 414 -32.61 11.84 10.92
C TYR A 414 -32.15 13.00 10.03
N GLU A 415 -31.86 14.12 10.69
CA GLU A 415 -31.25 15.30 10.09
C GLU A 415 -29.87 15.56 10.74
N CYS A 416 -28.86 15.90 9.94
CA CYS A 416 -27.54 16.23 10.46
C CYS A 416 -26.81 17.24 9.57
N LEU A 417 -25.73 17.84 10.08
CA LEU A 417 -24.74 18.53 9.24
C LEU A 417 -23.57 17.61 8.98
N ILE A 418 -23.06 17.59 7.76
CA ILE A 418 -21.81 16.89 7.46
C ILE A 418 -20.70 17.93 7.28
N TYR A 419 -19.63 17.79 8.06
CA TYR A 419 -18.45 18.63 8.00
C TYR A 419 -17.35 17.96 7.17
N VAL A 420 -16.78 18.72 6.24
CA VAL A 420 -15.61 18.35 5.42
C VAL A 420 -14.62 19.51 5.43
N GLN A 421 -13.33 19.20 5.58
CA GLN A 421 -12.26 20.20 5.59
C GLN A 421 -12.09 20.82 4.19
N LEU A 422 -11.82 22.12 4.16
CA LEU A 422 -11.51 22.90 2.95
C LEU A 422 -10.00 23.21 2.89
N PRO A 423 -9.46 23.52 1.70
CA PRO A 423 -8.05 23.81 1.54
C PRO A 423 -7.73 25.22 2.02
N TYR A 424 -6.53 25.41 2.54
CA TYR A 424 -5.93 26.73 2.71
C TYR A 424 -5.32 27.21 1.39
N MET A 425 -4.96 28.51 1.33
CA MET A 425 -4.31 29.08 0.15
C MET A 425 -3.01 28.33 -0.21
N GLU A 426 -2.27 27.86 0.80
CA GLU A 426 -1.04 27.09 0.66
C GLU A 426 -1.24 25.65 0.17
N ASP A 427 -2.46 25.10 0.28
CA ASP A 427 -2.78 23.75 -0.20
C ASP A 427 -3.08 23.74 -1.71
N LEU A 428 -3.46 24.90 -2.27
CA LEU A 428 -3.80 25.00 -3.68
C LEU A 428 -2.56 24.87 -4.56
N ARG A 429 -2.65 24.02 -5.59
CA ARG A 429 -1.61 23.85 -6.61
C ARG A 429 -2.15 24.31 -7.96
N GLN A 430 -1.66 25.45 -8.42
CA GLN A 430 -2.11 26.06 -9.67
C GLN A 430 -1.30 25.51 -10.85
N TYR A 431 -1.72 24.37 -11.36
CA TYR A 431 -1.18 23.83 -12.61
C TYR A 431 -1.98 24.31 -13.81
N VAL A 432 -1.29 24.80 -14.83
CA VAL A 432 -1.91 25.25 -16.08
C VAL A 432 -1.78 24.12 -17.11
N PHE A 433 -2.91 23.57 -17.52
CA PHE A 433 -2.98 22.56 -18.58
C PHE A 433 -3.59 23.14 -19.85
N SER A 434 -3.13 22.69 -21.01
CA SER A 434 -3.75 23.08 -22.29
C SER A 434 -5.17 22.51 -22.41
N SER A 435 -6.11 23.32 -22.88
CA SER A 435 -7.49 22.88 -23.09
C SER A 435 -7.57 21.81 -24.18
N LEU A 436 -8.12 20.65 -23.84
CA LEU A 436 -8.38 19.57 -24.80
C LEU A 436 -9.47 19.94 -25.82
N LYS A 437 -10.45 20.77 -25.42
CA LYS A 437 -11.57 21.19 -26.29
C LYS A 437 -11.13 22.05 -27.47
N ASN A 438 -10.09 22.85 -27.28
CA ASN A 438 -9.59 23.78 -28.30
C ASN A 438 -8.37 23.23 -29.06
N SER A 439 -7.97 21.99 -28.78
CA SER A 439 -6.82 21.36 -29.43
C SER A 439 -7.19 20.91 -30.84
N LYS A 440 -6.58 21.52 -31.85
CA LYS A 440 -6.71 21.09 -33.26
C LYS A 440 -6.13 19.69 -33.52
N ARG A 441 -5.31 19.16 -32.60
CA ARG A 441 -4.59 17.88 -32.75
C ARG A 441 -5.40 16.67 -32.26
N CYS A 442 -6.39 16.88 -31.40
CA CYS A 442 -7.10 15.81 -30.69
C CYS A 442 -8.63 15.97 -30.82
N ILE A 443 -9.11 16.22 -32.04
CA ILE A 443 -10.54 16.32 -32.32
C ILE A 443 -11.04 14.90 -32.65
N PRO A 444 -11.94 14.30 -31.85
CA PRO A 444 -12.48 12.98 -32.13
C PRO A 444 -13.39 13.01 -33.36
N THR A 445 -13.38 11.93 -34.14
CA THR A 445 -14.34 11.75 -35.25
C THR A 445 -15.73 11.39 -34.74
N ALA A 446 -16.77 11.57 -35.57
CA ALA A 446 -18.13 11.18 -35.21
C ALA A 446 -18.25 9.68 -34.88
N ASP A 447 -17.52 8.83 -35.61
CA ASP A 447 -17.50 7.38 -35.35
C ASP A 447 -16.81 7.04 -34.02
N GLN A 448 -15.78 7.79 -33.65
CA GLN A 448 -15.11 7.65 -32.36
C GLN A 448 -16.01 8.08 -31.21
N LEU A 449 -16.76 9.17 -31.36
CA LEU A 449 -17.75 9.61 -30.36
C LEU A 449 -18.85 8.57 -30.21
N SER A 450 -19.45 8.11 -31.31
CA SER A 450 -20.51 7.09 -31.29
C SER A 450 -20.05 5.77 -30.67
N ALA A 451 -18.80 5.35 -30.91
CA ALA A 451 -18.24 4.15 -30.29
C ALA A 451 -18.04 4.30 -28.78
N VAL A 452 -17.64 5.48 -28.31
CA VAL A 452 -17.54 5.79 -26.88
C VAL A 452 -18.92 5.88 -26.24
N ASP A 453 -19.90 6.50 -26.90
CA ASP A 453 -21.29 6.57 -26.42
C ASP A 453 -21.87 5.17 -26.23
N SER A 454 -21.71 4.30 -27.25
CA SER A 454 -22.13 2.89 -27.17
C SER A 454 -21.43 2.13 -26.03
N LEU A 455 -20.16 2.47 -25.73
CA LEU A 455 -19.42 1.88 -24.63
C LEU A 455 -19.95 2.38 -23.27
N ILE A 456 -20.27 3.67 -23.14
CA ILE A 456 -20.86 4.24 -21.92
C ILE A 456 -22.19 3.56 -21.61
N ASP A 457 -23.06 3.42 -22.61
CA ASP A 457 -24.36 2.76 -22.46
C ASP A 457 -24.21 1.29 -22.04
N SER A 458 -23.23 0.59 -22.62
CA SER A 458 -22.99 -0.83 -22.35
C SER A 458 -22.29 -1.11 -21.02
N MET A 459 -21.49 -0.16 -20.52
CA MET A 459 -20.78 -0.25 -19.24
C MET A 459 -21.53 0.40 -18.07
N ASN A 460 -22.78 0.81 -18.27
CA ASN A 460 -23.57 1.41 -17.21
C ASN A 460 -23.80 0.39 -16.07
N LEU A 461 -23.40 0.77 -14.86
CA LEU A 461 -23.54 -0.04 -13.64
C LEU A 461 -24.87 0.21 -12.93
N VAL A 462 -25.65 1.19 -13.39
CA VAL A 462 -26.98 1.49 -12.86
C VAL A 462 -28.01 0.91 -13.83
N HIS A 463 -28.84 0.01 -13.33
CA HIS A 463 -30.02 -0.47 -14.03
C HIS A 463 -31.23 0.37 -13.63
N GLU A 464 -31.96 0.88 -14.62
CA GLU A 464 -33.18 1.66 -14.42
C GLU A 464 -34.37 0.76 -14.76
N ASP A 465 -35.03 0.23 -13.74
CA ASP A 465 -36.31 -0.47 -13.86
C ASP A 465 -37.42 0.46 -13.35
N GLY A 466 -37.96 1.29 -14.25
CA GLY A 466 -39.07 2.19 -13.95
C GLY A 466 -38.71 3.31 -12.96
N GLU A 467 -39.28 3.28 -11.75
CA GLU A 467 -39.07 4.29 -10.71
C GLU A 467 -37.89 3.97 -9.77
N THR A 468 -37.24 2.80 -9.93
CA THR A 468 -36.14 2.37 -9.06
C THR A 468 -34.80 2.31 -9.79
N PHE A 469 -33.78 2.90 -9.18
CA PHE A 469 -32.39 2.83 -9.64
C PHE A 469 -31.67 1.72 -8.90
N GLU A 470 -31.29 0.66 -9.62
CA GLU A 470 -30.53 -0.45 -9.08
C GLU A 470 -29.05 -0.35 -9.46
N ASP A 471 -28.19 -0.06 -8.48
CA ASP A 471 -26.74 -0.11 -8.66
C ASP A 471 -26.25 -1.57 -8.58
N LEU A 472 -25.82 -2.11 -9.72
CA LEU A 472 -25.33 -3.48 -9.91
C LEU A 472 -23.99 -3.72 -9.20
N PHE A 473 -23.21 -2.68 -8.92
CA PHE A 473 -21.90 -2.81 -8.30
C PHE A 473 -21.66 -1.68 -7.29
N LYS A 474 -21.98 -1.95 -6.02
CA LYS A 474 -21.90 -1.01 -4.89
C LYS A 474 -20.55 -1.11 -4.17
N PRO A 475 -19.52 -0.30 -4.50
CA PRO A 475 -18.18 -0.46 -3.91
C PRO A 475 -18.14 0.00 -2.45
N SER A 476 -19.07 0.86 -2.04
CA SER A 476 -19.20 1.34 -0.66
C SER A 476 -19.55 0.24 0.34
N LYS A 477 -20.14 -0.87 -0.12
CA LYS A 477 -20.44 -2.05 0.70
C LYS A 477 -19.29 -3.06 0.76
N ILE A 478 -18.32 -2.94 -0.14
CA ILE A 478 -17.15 -3.82 -0.23
C ILE A 478 -16.10 -3.37 0.80
N PRO A 479 -15.70 -4.24 1.73
CA PRO A 479 -14.64 -3.94 2.69
C PRO A 479 -13.27 -3.88 1.99
N ASN A 480 -12.30 -3.21 2.61
CA ASN A 480 -10.95 -3.15 2.05
C ASN A 480 -10.33 -4.56 1.98
N PRO A 481 -10.03 -5.09 0.77
CA PRO A 481 -9.55 -6.47 0.57
C PRO A 481 -8.18 -6.73 1.21
N HIS A 482 -7.41 -5.68 1.49
CA HIS A 482 -6.10 -5.79 2.15
C HIS A 482 -6.19 -6.52 3.50
N PHE A 483 -7.22 -6.24 4.31
CA PHE A 483 -7.36 -6.89 5.63
C PHE A 483 -7.61 -8.38 5.51
N GLN A 484 -8.50 -8.77 4.61
CA GLN A 484 -8.86 -10.16 4.42
C GLN A 484 -7.69 -10.95 3.83
N ARG A 485 -6.93 -10.35 2.90
CA ARG A 485 -5.69 -10.91 2.38
C ARG A 485 -4.63 -11.06 3.47
N LEU A 486 -4.46 -10.06 4.33
CA LEU A 486 -3.53 -10.11 5.45
C LEU A 486 -3.88 -11.27 6.40
N TYR A 487 -5.15 -11.41 6.78
CA TYR A 487 -5.61 -12.47 7.67
C TYR A 487 -5.44 -13.87 7.06
N GLN A 488 -5.69 -14.01 5.75
CA GLN A 488 -5.41 -15.24 5.03
C GLN A 488 -3.93 -15.63 5.13
N CYS A 489 -3.02 -14.69 4.87
CA CYS A 489 -1.58 -14.94 4.96
C CYS A 489 -1.14 -15.27 6.39
N LEU A 490 -1.68 -14.57 7.39
CA LEU A 490 -1.37 -14.81 8.80
C LEU A 490 -1.84 -16.19 9.27
N GLN A 491 -3.09 -16.59 8.98
CA GLN A 491 -3.58 -17.93 9.31
C GLN A 491 -2.74 -19.01 8.61
N HIS A 492 -2.48 -18.85 7.32
CA HIS A 492 -1.70 -19.83 6.58
C HIS A 492 -0.29 -19.98 7.15
N LYS A 493 0.39 -18.88 7.50
CA LYS A 493 1.71 -18.95 8.13
C LYS A 493 1.68 -19.47 9.57
N ALA A 494 0.57 -19.31 10.30
CA ALA A 494 0.40 -19.88 11.62
C ALA A 494 0.27 -21.42 11.57
N PHE A 495 -0.54 -21.95 10.65
CA PHE A 495 -0.75 -23.40 10.50
C PHE A 495 0.32 -24.10 9.66
N HIS A 496 0.95 -23.37 8.75
CA HIS A 496 1.99 -23.89 7.87
C HIS A 496 3.21 -22.94 7.84
N PRO A 497 4.04 -22.94 8.91
CA PRO A 497 5.19 -22.05 9.02
C PRO A 497 6.17 -22.16 7.84
N ASP A 498 6.42 -23.39 7.39
CA ASP A 498 7.43 -23.71 6.36
C ASP A 498 6.94 -23.48 4.92
N LYS A 499 5.63 -23.37 4.70
CA LYS A 499 5.07 -23.20 3.35
C LYS A 499 5.17 -21.74 2.89
N PRO A 500 5.30 -21.47 1.57
CA PRO A 500 5.27 -20.12 1.03
C PRO A 500 3.91 -19.45 1.27
N LEU A 501 3.82 -18.16 0.98
CA LEU A 501 2.55 -17.43 1.09
C LEU A 501 1.51 -18.03 0.12
N PRO A 502 0.25 -18.18 0.54
CA PRO A 502 -0.78 -18.74 -0.32
C PRO A 502 -1.14 -17.77 -1.46
N PRO A 503 -1.64 -18.25 -2.61
CA PRO A 503 -2.19 -17.38 -3.65
C PRO A 503 -3.40 -16.58 -3.13
N VAL A 504 -3.76 -15.50 -3.83
CA VAL A 504 -4.97 -14.72 -3.48
C VAL A 504 -6.20 -15.60 -3.68
N GLU A 505 -7.10 -15.62 -2.70
CA GLU A 505 -8.35 -16.37 -2.81
C GLU A 505 -9.21 -15.83 -3.96
N GLN A 506 -9.78 -16.74 -4.75
CA GLN A 506 -10.57 -16.38 -5.94
C GLN A 506 -11.75 -15.46 -5.62
N HIS A 507 -12.46 -15.68 -4.51
CA HIS A 507 -13.57 -14.81 -4.10
C HIS A 507 -13.17 -13.35 -3.86
N LEU A 508 -11.92 -13.08 -3.42
CA LEU A 508 -11.44 -11.70 -3.25
C LEU A 508 -11.23 -11.01 -4.59
N LEU A 509 -10.84 -11.77 -5.62
CA LEU A 509 -10.73 -11.26 -6.99
C LEU A 509 -12.12 -11.05 -7.58
N GLU A 510 -13.00 -12.06 -7.48
CA GLU A 510 -14.39 -12.00 -7.97
C GLU A 510 -15.17 -10.81 -7.39
N MET A 511 -14.92 -10.48 -6.11
CA MET A 511 -15.54 -9.33 -5.45
C MET A 511 -15.14 -8.00 -6.11
N LEU A 512 -13.93 -7.88 -6.65
CA LEU A 512 -13.37 -6.68 -7.28
C LEU A 512 -13.57 -6.67 -8.80
N GLU A 513 -13.90 -7.81 -9.40
CA GLU A 513 -14.13 -7.93 -10.83
C GLU A 513 -15.47 -7.32 -11.27
N MET A 514 -15.49 -6.89 -12.53
CA MET A 514 -16.69 -6.40 -13.21
C MET A 514 -17.76 -7.51 -13.28
N PRO A 515 -19.05 -7.18 -13.01
CA PRO A 515 -20.17 -8.12 -13.14
C PRO A 515 -20.22 -8.79 -14.53
N CYS A 516 -20.57 -10.07 -14.58
CA CYS A 516 -20.57 -10.87 -15.82
C CYS A 516 -21.50 -10.28 -16.89
N VAL A 517 -22.69 -9.81 -16.51
CA VAL A 517 -23.66 -9.20 -17.42
C VAL A 517 -23.08 -7.96 -18.10
N VAL A 518 -22.31 -7.15 -17.38
CA VAL A 518 -21.66 -5.94 -17.95
C VAL A 518 -20.52 -6.36 -18.88
N ARG A 519 -19.75 -7.39 -18.50
CA ARG A 519 -18.66 -7.96 -19.32
C ARG A 519 -19.16 -8.42 -20.69
N GLU A 520 -20.27 -9.15 -20.72
CA GLU A 520 -20.87 -9.63 -21.96
C GLU A 520 -21.42 -8.49 -22.81
N ARG A 521 -22.11 -7.52 -22.20
CA ARG A 521 -22.64 -6.34 -22.89
C ARG A 521 -21.55 -5.47 -23.52
N CYS A 522 -20.43 -5.25 -22.82
CA CYS A 522 -19.39 -4.32 -23.27
C CYS A 522 -18.42 -4.91 -24.31
N GLN A 523 -18.42 -6.23 -24.53
CA GLN A 523 -17.44 -6.90 -25.40
C GLN A 523 -17.43 -6.33 -26.83
N ALA A 524 -18.59 -6.22 -27.49
CA ALA A 524 -18.68 -5.72 -28.86
C ALA A 524 -18.31 -4.22 -28.99
N PRO A 525 -18.81 -3.30 -28.13
CA PRO A 525 -18.35 -1.91 -28.11
C PRO A 525 -16.84 -1.75 -27.87
N LEU A 526 -16.26 -2.55 -26.97
CA LEU A 526 -14.81 -2.51 -26.68
C LEU A 526 -13.97 -2.88 -27.91
N GLU A 527 -14.37 -3.90 -28.66
CA GLU A 527 -13.69 -4.30 -29.89
C GLU A 527 -13.75 -3.19 -30.95
N ARG A 528 -14.89 -2.50 -31.05
CA ARG A 528 -15.05 -1.33 -31.94
C ARG A 528 -14.16 -0.16 -31.54
N VAL A 529 -14.10 0.17 -30.24
CA VAL A 529 -13.22 1.22 -29.72
C VAL A 529 -11.76 0.88 -29.98
N LYS A 530 -11.35 -0.36 -29.74
CA LYS A 530 -9.98 -0.84 -30.01
C LYS A 530 -9.60 -0.69 -31.49
N ALA A 531 -10.54 -0.90 -32.42
CA ALA A 531 -10.31 -0.72 -33.84
C ALA A 531 -10.18 0.77 -34.25
N LEU A 532 -10.96 1.67 -33.63
CA LEU A 532 -11.02 3.10 -33.98
C LEU A 532 -9.92 3.96 -33.32
N PHE A 533 -9.31 3.47 -32.23
CA PHE A 533 -8.24 4.16 -31.50
C PHE A 533 -6.93 3.35 -31.53
N PRO A 534 -6.13 3.46 -32.60
CA PRO A 534 -4.85 2.75 -32.69
C PRO A 534 -3.83 3.34 -31.71
N LEU A 535 -3.51 2.58 -30.66
CA LEU A 535 -2.47 2.93 -29.70
C LEU A 535 -1.14 2.30 -30.12
N LYS A 536 -0.07 3.10 -30.11
CA LYS A 536 1.31 2.62 -30.30
C LYS A 536 2.03 2.70 -28.97
N GLU A 537 2.53 1.56 -28.49
CA GLU A 537 3.37 1.53 -27.30
C GLU A 537 4.72 2.16 -27.65
N VAL A 538 4.95 3.37 -27.16
CA VAL A 538 6.25 4.02 -27.28
C VAL A 538 7.11 3.43 -26.19
N GLY A 539 8.00 2.50 -26.59
CA GLY A 539 8.86 1.64 -25.75
C GLY A 539 8.86 1.96 -24.26
N LYS A 540 8.25 1.07 -23.46
CA LYS A 540 8.46 1.09 -22.01
C LYS A 540 9.97 0.99 -21.74
N LYS A 541 10.48 1.75 -20.76
CA LYS A 541 11.71 1.34 -20.07
C LYS A 541 11.49 -0.12 -19.68
N LYS A 542 12.35 -1.04 -20.13
CA LYS A 542 12.30 -2.44 -19.68
C LYS A 542 12.20 -2.38 -18.17
N GLU A 543 11.10 -2.87 -17.60
CA GLU A 543 11.07 -3.16 -16.16
C GLU A 543 12.32 -4.00 -15.90
N GLU A 544 13.10 -3.60 -14.89
CA GLU A 544 14.27 -4.37 -14.48
C GLU A 544 13.78 -5.77 -14.16
N LYS A 545 14.01 -6.70 -15.08
CA LYS A 545 13.64 -8.09 -14.89
C LYS A 545 14.40 -8.57 -13.66
N THR A 546 13.67 -8.86 -12.60
CA THR A 546 14.23 -9.46 -11.40
C THR A 546 14.93 -10.75 -11.78
N ALA A 547 16.01 -11.13 -11.08
CA ALA A 547 16.77 -12.35 -11.38
C ALA A 547 15.87 -13.60 -11.50
N GLN A 548 14.75 -13.66 -10.77
CA GLN A 548 13.75 -14.73 -10.85
C GLN A 548 13.07 -14.89 -12.23
N ASP A 549 12.92 -13.82 -13.02
CA ASP A 549 12.39 -13.90 -14.39
C ASP A 549 13.45 -14.32 -15.42
N ILE A 550 14.72 -14.23 -15.05
CA ILE A 550 15.88 -14.63 -15.87
C ILE A 550 16.25 -16.10 -15.58
N PHE A 551 16.14 -16.52 -14.32
CA PHE A 551 16.40 -17.87 -13.83
C PHE A 551 15.10 -18.61 -13.50
N LYS A 552 14.13 -18.62 -14.43
CA LYS A 552 13.09 -19.66 -14.36
C LYS A 552 13.78 -21.01 -14.60
N ASP A 553 13.96 -21.77 -13.53
CA ASP A 553 14.30 -23.18 -13.58
C ASP A 553 13.15 -23.94 -14.25
N ASN A 554 13.18 -24.00 -15.58
CA ASN A 554 12.54 -25.12 -16.27
C ASN A 554 13.40 -26.34 -15.95
N GLU A 555 12.95 -27.20 -15.05
CA GLU A 555 13.65 -28.42 -14.62
C GLU A 555 13.81 -29.50 -15.73
N ASP A 556 13.47 -29.19 -16.99
CA ASP A 556 13.62 -30.11 -18.11
C ASP A 556 14.39 -29.47 -19.28
N GLU A 557 15.73 -29.45 -19.21
CA GLU A 557 16.63 -29.71 -20.35
C GLU A 557 18.10 -29.89 -19.90
N PRO A 558 18.89 -30.78 -20.53
CA PRO A 558 20.19 -31.17 -20.02
C PRO A 558 21.24 -30.09 -20.29
N SER A 559 21.86 -29.61 -19.21
CA SER A 559 22.91 -28.60 -19.21
C SER A 559 24.05 -28.89 -20.22
N LEU A 560 24.22 -27.98 -21.19
CA LEU A 560 25.45 -27.87 -21.97
C LEU A 560 26.54 -27.30 -21.06
N LYS A 561 27.56 -28.13 -20.79
CA LYS A 561 28.74 -27.83 -19.98
C LYS A 561 29.37 -26.49 -20.41
N LYS A 562 29.37 -25.51 -19.51
CA LYS A 562 30.28 -24.34 -19.59
C LYS A 562 31.67 -24.74 -19.08
N PRO A 563 32.76 -24.21 -19.66
CA PRO A 563 34.11 -24.50 -19.21
C PRO A 563 34.35 -23.84 -17.85
N LYS A 564 34.97 -24.58 -16.93
CA LYS A 564 35.51 -24.04 -15.68
C LYS A 564 36.61 -23.03 -16.01
N ILE A 565 36.48 -21.81 -15.50
CA ILE A 565 37.61 -20.92 -15.27
C ILE A 565 37.82 -20.95 -13.77
N GLU A 566 39.01 -21.37 -13.37
CA GLU A 566 39.47 -21.50 -12.00
C GLU A 566 39.56 -20.12 -11.33
N ASP A 567 39.27 -20.12 -10.03
CA ASP A 567 39.29 -18.98 -9.14
C ASP A 567 40.67 -18.31 -9.10
N GLU A 568 40.72 -17.01 -9.41
CA GLU A 568 41.73 -16.12 -8.83
C GLU A 568 41.02 -15.12 -7.91
N GLU A 569 41.31 -15.25 -6.61
CA GLU A 569 40.89 -14.36 -5.55
C GLU A 569 41.38 -12.92 -5.81
N GLY A 570 40.45 -11.97 -5.92
CA GLY A 570 40.77 -10.55 -6.11
C GLY A 570 39.58 -9.62 -5.93
N SER A 571 39.35 -9.20 -4.68
CA SER A 571 38.56 -8.03 -4.24
C SER A 571 37.31 -7.66 -5.06
N PHE A 572 36.16 -8.23 -4.69
CA PHE A 572 34.86 -7.62 -4.99
C PHE A 572 34.64 -6.45 -4.02
N SER A 573 34.96 -5.23 -4.47
CA SER A 573 34.67 -4.00 -3.72
C SER A 573 33.44 -3.30 -4.29
N ILE A 574 32.53 -2.88 -3.40
CA ILE A 574 31.26 -2.20 -3.70
C ILE A 574 31.46 -0.91 -4.52
N MET A 575 32.66 -0.33 -4.56
CA MET A 575 32.98 0.84 -5.39
C MET A 575 32.86 0.60 -6.90
N LYS A 576 33.04 -0.63 -7.40
CA LYS A 576 32.93 -0.94 -8.85
C LYS A 576 31.50 -0.87 -9.41
N LEU A 577 30.48 -0.80 -8.55
CA LEU A 577 29.08 -0.62 -8.95
C LEU A 577 28.65 0.85 -8.95
N ALA A 578 29.36 1.72 -8.22
CA ALA A 578 29.09 3.15 -8.13
C ALA A 578 29.78 3.96 -9.24
N GLU A 579 30.91 3.45 -9.76
CA GLU A 579 31.57 4.04 -10.93
C GLU A 579 30.84 3.59 -12.19
N GLY A 580 29.96 4.45 -12.68
CA GLY A 580 29.33 4.31 -13.99
C GLY A 580 30.37 4.02 -15.08
N ASN A 581 29.93 3.38 -16.18
CA ASN A 581 30.78 3.01 -17.30
C ASN A 581 31.84 4.09 -17.61
N ILE A 582 33.11 3.83 -17.28
CA ILE A 582 34.22 4.73 -17.58
C ILE A 582 34.27 4.90 -19.10
N THR A 583 34.06 6.12 -19.58
CA THR A 583 34.05 6.52 -21.01
C THR A 583 35.24 7.40 -21.40
N SER A 584 35.99 7.93 -20.42
CA SER A 584 37.17 8.79 -20.63
C SER A 584 38.14 8.67 -19.45
N VAL A 585 39.42 9.01 -19.65
CA VAL A 585 40.47 8.93 -18.61
C VAL A 585 40.27 10.07 -17.59
N GLY A 586 39.99 9.73 -16.33
CA GLY A 586 39.74 10.69 -15.24
C GLY A 586 41.03 11.20 -14.58
N SER A 587 40.91 12.22 -13.72
CA SER A 587 42.05 12.76 -12.94
C SER A 587 42.35 12.03 -11.63
N VAL A 588 41.44 11.17 -11.17
CA VAL A 588 41.56 10.52 -9.85
C VAL A 588 42.50 9.31 -9.95
N ASN A 589 42.21 8.35 -10.82
CA ASN A 589 43.04 7.15 -11.11
C ASN A 589 43.28 6.93 -12.63
N PRO A 590 44.00 7.85 -13.31
CA PRO A 590 44.16 7.84 -14.77
C PRO A 590 44.83 6.57 -15.34
N ALA A 591 45.73 5.93 -14.59
CA ALA A 591 46.41 4.71 -15.04
C ALA A 591 45.46 3.50 -15.10
N GLU A 592 44.53 3.39 -14.15
CA GLU A 592 43.56 2.30 -14.11
C GLU A 592 42.43 2.52 -15.13
N ASP A 593 41.95 3.76 -15.25
CA ASP A 593 41.00 4.18 -16.27
C ASP A 593 41.51 3.87 -17.69
N PHE A 594 42.79 4.15 -17.95
CA PHE A 594 43.43 3.84 -19.23
C PHE A 594 43.45 2.33 -19.52
N ARG A 595 43.85 1.49 -18.54
CA ARG A 595 43.83 0.02 -18.72
C ARG A 595 42.43 -0.51 -19.01
N ILE A 596 41.42 0.02 -18.33
CA ILE A 596 40.02 -0.39 -18.53
C ILE A 596 39.53 0.00 -19.93
N LEU A 597 39.82 1.23 -20.37
CA LEU A 597 39.42 1.74 -21.69
C LEU A 597 40.12 1.00 -22.83
N VAL A 598 41.40 0.66 -22.66
CA VAL A 598 42.17 -0.10 -23.65
C VAL A 598 41.68 -1.55 -23.77
N ARG A 599 41.23 -2.18 -22.68
CA ARG A 599 40.65 -3.54 -22.70
C ARG A 599 39.25 -3.59 -23.31
N LYS A 600 38.49 -2.50 -23.23
CA LYS A 600 37.18 -2.38 -23.89
C LYS A 600 37.42 -2.13 -25.39
N LYS A 601 37.21 -3.16 -26.23
CA LYS A 601 37.36 -3.16 -27.71
C LYS A 601 36.56 -2.10 -28.51
N ASN A 602 35.93 -1.12 -27.87
CA ASN A 602 35.04 -0.13 -28.49
C ASN A 602 35.69 1.26 -28.74
N ALA A 603 36.90 1.54 -28.26
CA ALA A 603 37.57 2.83 -28.47
C ALA A 603 38.90 2.68 -29.24
N ASP A 604 39.22 3.64 -30.12
CA ASP A 604 40.50 3.65 -30.82
C ASP A 604 41.63 4.02 -29.84
N PHE A 605 42.68 3.20 -29.81
CA PHE A 605 43.81 3.34 -28.89
C PHE A 605 44.48 4.71 -28.99
N LYS A 606 44.50 5.32 -30.18
CA LYS A 606 45.14 6.62 -30.40
C LYS A 606 44.41 7.75 -29.65
N ASP A 607 43.08 7.72 -29.63
CA ASP A 607 42.26 8.73 -28.97
C ASP A 607 42.35 8.60 -27.44
N VAL A 608 42.33 7.36 -26.93
CA VAL A 608 42.48 7.08 -25.49
C VAL A 608 43.89 7.46 -25.01
N SER A 609 44.91 7.22 -25.84
CA SER A 609 46.29 7.64 -25.55
C SER A 609 46.42 9.15 -25.51
N GLN A 610 45.79 9.88 -26.44
CA GLN A 610 45.82 11.35 -26.44
C GLN A 610 45.15 11.94 -25.19
N GLN A 611 44.07 11.32 -24.70
CA GLN A 611 43.44 11.73 -23.44
C GLN A 611 44.39 11.54 -22.24
N LEU A 612 45.11 10.41 -22.19
CA LEU A 612 46.09 10.17 -21.15
C LEU A 612 47.26 11.17 -21.23
N ILE A 613 47.77 11.46 -22.44
CA ILE A 613 48.85 12.43 -22.69
C ILE A 613 48.46 13.83 -22.19
N ASN A 614 47.25 14.30 -22.52
CA ASN A 614 46.76 15.60 -22.05
C ASN A 614 46.67 15.67 -20.52
N ARG A 615 46.38 14.53 -19.86
CA ARG A 615 46.33 14.47 -18.39
C ARG A 615 47.71 14.45 -17.76
N ILE A 616 48.68 13.79 -18.40
CA ILE A 616 50.08 13.85 -18.02
C ILE A 616 50.61 15.28 -18.15
N ASP A 617 50.34 15.97 -19.26
CA ASP A 617 50.73 17.38 -19.45
C ASP A 617 50.18 18.28 -18.33
N GLN A 618 48.90 18.12 -17.94
CA GLN A 618 48.30 18.87 -16.83
C GLN A 618 48.89 18.54 -15.45
N PHE A 619 49.34 17.31 -15.23
CA PHE A 619 50.05 16.96 -14.00
C PHE A 619 51.44 17.58 -13.94
N LEU A 620 52.10 17.74 -15.09
CA LEU A 620 53.40 18.39 -15.19
C LEU A 620 53.33 19.91 -14.95
N GLU A 621 52.23 20.56 -15.34
CA GLU A 621 51.99 22.00 -15.10
C GLU A 621 51.87 22.36 -13.60
N ASN A 622 51.34 21.46 -12.77
CA ASN A 622 51.04 21.73 -11.35
C ASN A 622 52.24 21.60 -10.38
N LYS A 623 53.44 21.27 -10.87
CA LYS A 623 54.74 21.29 -10.15
C LYS A 623 54.76 20.64 -8.74
N GLY A 624 53.96 19.60 -8.51
CA GLY A 624 53.91 18.88 -7.23
C GLY A 624 54.47 17.47 -7.31
N SER A 625 55.26 17.05 -6.32
CA SER A 625 55.89 15.71 -6.27
C SER A 625 54.88 14.55 -6.39
N GLN A 626 53.69 14.68 -5.79
CA GLN A 626 52.63 13.66 -5.89
C GLN A 626 52.07 13.51 -7.32
N TYR A 627 52.01 14.62 -8.08
CA TYR A 627 51.55 14.61 -9.47
C TYR A 627 52.62 14.07 -10.42
N TYR A 628 53.90 14.30 -10.11
CA TYR A 628 55.02 13.68 -10.82
C TYR A 628 55.02 12.16 -10.69
N MET A 629 54.81 11.62 -9.49
CA MET A 629 54.69 10.17 -9.28
C MET A 629 53.49 9.57 -10.04
N LYS A 630 52.33 10.23 -10.00
CA LYS A 630 51.15 9.80 -10.78
C LYS A 630 51.39 9.86 -12.29
N GLY A 631 52.08 10.89 -12.78
CA GLY A 631 52.47 11.03 -14.18
C GLY A 631 53.39 9.89 -14.63
N ILE A 632 54.40 9.54 -13.83
CA ILE A 632 55.32 8.43 -14.10
C ILE A 632 54.59 7.09 -14.12
N ASP A 633 53.69 6.85 -13.17
CA ASP A 633 52.88 5.64 -13.15
C ASP A 633 52.00 5.53 -14.40
N CYS A 634 51.40 6.62 -14.87
CA CYS A 634 50.67 6.66 -16.14
C CYS A 634 51.56 6.35 -17.35
N ILE A 635 52.79 6.88 -17.40
CA ILE A 635 53.76 6.60 -18.48
C ILE A 635 54.18 5.13 -18.47
N ARG A 636 54.40 4.53 -17.29
CA ARG A 636 54.73 3.10 -17.15
C ARG A 636 53.60 2.22 -17.66
N VAL A 637 52.36 2.51 -17.25
CA VAL A 637 51.18 1.78 -17.74
C VAL A 637 50.97 1.97 -19.23
N PHE A 638 51.21 3.17 -19.76
CA PHE A 638 51.12 3.44 -21.19
C PHE A 638 52.16 2.63 -21.99
N ARG A 639 53.39 2.52 -21.49
CA ARG A 639 54.46 1.69 -22.08
C ARG A 639 54.06 0.22 -22.14
N GLU A 640 53.56 -0.33 -21.02
CA GLU A 640 53.12 -1.73 -20.91
C GLU A 640 52.01 -2.09 -21.91
N GLU A 641 50.97 -1.25 -21.99
CA GLU A 641 49.83 -1.52 -22.87
C GLU A 641 50.16 -1.25 -24.35
N ALA A 642 51.05 -0.29 -24.65
CA ALA A 642 51.54 -0.08 -26.01
C ALA A 642 52.36 -1.27 -26.54
N MET A 643 53.12 -1.95 -25.68
CA MET A 643 53.82 -3.19 -26.03
C MET A 643 52.85 -4.34 -26.28
N LYS A 644 51.83 -4.52 -25.42
CA LYS A 644 50.85 -5.61 -25.57
C LYS A 644 50.00 -5.51 -26.84
N LEU A 645 49.75 -4.29 -27.32
CA LEU A 645 48.89 -4.04 -28.48
C LEU A 645 49.67 -3.75 -29.77
N SER A 646 51.00 -3.93 -29.76
CA SER A 646 51.87 -3.63 -30.90
C SER A 646 51.64 -2.22 -31.47
N LYS A 647 51.47 -1.22 -30.61
CA LYS A 647 51.30 0.20 -30.99
C LYS A 647 52.45 1.05 -30.48
N VAL A 648 53.67 0.56 -30.73
CA VAL A 648 54.94 1.06 -30.15
C VAL A 648 55.29 2.47 -30.62
N GLN A 649 54.94 2.83 -31.86
CA GLN A 649 55.20 4.17 -32.42
C GLN A 649 54.48 5.28 -31.64
N CYS A 650 53.25 5.04 -31.18
CA CYS A 650 52.49 6.04 -30.41
C CYS A 650 53.17 6.39 -29.07
N PHE A 651 53.83 5.43 -28.43
CA PHE A 651 54.58 5.66 -27.20
C PHE A 651 55.91 6.37 -27.46
N ASN A 652 56.67 5.92 -28.46
CA ASN A 652 57.98 6.49 -28.78
C ASN A 652 57.88 7.94 -29.28
N ASP A 653 56.87 8.27 -30.09
CA ASP A 653 56.60 9.65 -30.54
C ASP A 653 56.22 10.56 -29.36
N PHE A 654 55.39 10.06 -28.44
CA PHE A 654 55.03 10.78 -27.22
C PHE A 654 56.25 11.05 -26.34
N LEU A 655 57.10 10.05 -26.08
CA LEU A 655 58.25 10.21 -25.21
C LEU A 655 59.30 11.18 -25.80
N GLN A 656 59.45 11.21 -27.12
CA GLN A 656 60.29 12.20 -27.82
C GLN A 656 59.70 13.61 -27.73
N ALA A 657 58.38 13.76 -27.91
CA ALA A 657 57.68 15.04 -27.73
C ALA A 657 57.72 15.54 -26.28
N LEU A 658 57.68 14.63 -25.30
CA LEU A 658 57.84 14.97 -23.90
C LEU A 658 59.25 15.49 -23.61
N LYS A 659 60.28 14.84 -24.17
CA LYS A 659 61.68 15.28 -24.03
C LYS A 659 61.95 16.65 -24.64
N SER A 660 61.32 16.99 -25.77
CA SER A 660 61.48 18.33 -26.39
C SER A 660 60.78 19.43 -25.60
N LYS A 661 59.65 19.14 -24.95
CA LYS A 661 58.95 20.07 -24.04
C LYS A 661 59.71 20.32 -22.72
N LEU A 662 60.56 19.39 -22.30
CA LEU A 662 61.33 19.45 -21.05
C LEU A 662 62.62 20.28 -21.14
N GLU A 663 62.95 20.88 -22.30
CA GLU A 663 64.12 21.77 -22.43
C GLU A 663 63.93 23.14 -21.72
N ASP A 664 62.74 23.43 -21.18
CA ASP A 664 62.51 24.53 -20.24
C ASP A 664 62.99 24.14 -18.82
N LYS A 665 63.89 24.96 -18.24
CA LYS A 665 64.64 24.72 -16.98
C LYS A 665 63.79 24.40 -15.73
N ALA A 666 62.47 24.35 -15.80
CA ALA A 666 61.56 24.19 -14.67
C ALA A 666 61.15 22.73 -14.35
N LEU A 667 61.57 21.74 -15.16
CA LEU A 667 61.14 20.33 -15.01
C LEU A 667 62.32 19.34 -14.94
N ALA A 668 63.52 19.80 -14.57
CA ALA A 668 64.72 18.95 -14.45
C ALA A 668 64.52 17.81 -13.44
N ASP A 669 63.88 18.08 -12.30
CA ASP A 669 63.62 17.11 -11.23
C ASP A 669 62.76 15.93 -11.70
N PHE A 670 61.77 16.18 -12.57
CA PHE A 670 60.92 15.11 -13.13
C PHE A 670 61.71 14.20 -14.07
N TRP A 671 62.62 14.79 -14.87
CA TRP A 671 63.45 14.04 -15.80
C TRP A 671 64.53 13.21 -15.08
N GLU A 672 65.09 13.71 -13.98
CA GLU A 672 65.99 12.92 -13.12
C GLU A 672 65.30 11.69 -12.53
N ILE A 673 64.04 11.82 -12.08
CA ILE A 673 63.26 10.67 -11.57
C ILE A 673 62.98 9.66 -12.69
N MET A 674 62.67 10.12 -13.91
CA MET A 674 62.52 9.21 -15.06
C MET A 674 63.80 8.47 -15.45
N ILE A 675 64.97 9.12 -15.33
CA ILE A 675 66.28 8.50 -15.52
C ILE A 675 66.54 7.47 -14.42
N GLN A 676 66.21 7.78 -13.17
CA GLN A 676 66.36 6.87 -12.03
C GLN A 676 65.50 5.61 -12.18
N ASP A 677 64.27 5.75 -12.68
CA ASP A 677 63.35 4.63 -12.95
C ASP A 677 63.61 3.92 -14.31
N ARG A 678 64.64 4.35 -15.06
CA ARG A 678 65.08 3.79 -16.35
C ARG A 678 63.96 3.66 -17.40
N ILE A 679 63.06 4.65 -17.48
CA ILE A 679 61.97 4.64 -18.47
C ILE A 679 62.49 5.18 -19.80
N SER A 680 62.92 4.28 -20.71
CA SER A 680 63.43 4.62 -22.04
C SER A 680 62.42 4.39 -23.17
N LEU A 681 62.80 4.81 -24.38
CA LEU A 681 62.13 4.39 -25.62
C LEU A 681 62.09 2.86 -25.73
N ILE A 682 61.02 2.32 -26.31
CA ILE A 682 60.87 0.87 -26.55
C ILE A 682 61.79 0.47 -27.71
N THR A 683 62.69 -0.49 -27.48
CA THR A 683 63.72 -0.89 -28.45
C THR A 683 63.25 -2.01 -29.38
N LYS A 684 64.00 -2.24 -30.46
CA LYS A 684 63.83 -3.38 -31.39
C LYS A 684 63.89 -4.75 -30.71
N ASP A 685 64.64 -4.88 -29.62
CA ASP A 685 64.75 -6.14 -28.87
C ASP A 685 63.51 -6.41 -28.01
N GLU A 686 62.74 -5.37 -27.66
CA GLU A 686 61.51 -5.47 -26.85
C GLU A 686 60.24 -5.61 -27.71
N ALA A 687 60.25 -5.05 -28.93
CA ALA A 687 59.14 -5.19 -29.88
C ALA A 687 59.64 -5.10 -31.34
N GLU A 688 59.32 -6.10 -32.17
CA GLU A 688 59.77 -6.21 -33.58
C GLU A 688 59.36 -5.01 -34.45
N GLU A 689 58.29 -4.30 -34.08
CA GLU A 689 57.77 -3.13 -34.81
C GLU A 689 58.47 -1.80 -34.45
N SER A 690 59.43 -1.80 -33.52
CA SER A 690 60.18 -0.60 -33.16
C SER A 690 61.28 -0.28 -34.18
N SER A 691 61.54 1.00 -34.44
CA SER A 691 62.67 1.46 -35.26
C SER A 691 63.93 1.76 -34.44
N VAL A 692 63.83 1.82 -33.10
CA VAL A 692 64.86 2.32 -32.19
C VAL A 692 65.80 1.20 -31.72
N THR A 693 67.11 1.42 -31.80
CA THR A 693 68.15 0.48 -31.34
C THR A 693 68.47 0.66 -29.85
N GLY A 694 69.02 -0.39 -29.20
CA GLY A 694 69.41 -0.33 -27.78
C GLY A 694 70.37 0.82 -27.46
N GLU A 695 71.32 1.11 -28.36
CA GLU A 695 72.25 2.25 -28.22
C GLU A 695 71.56 3.61 -28.32
N GLU A 696 70.48 3.73 -29.09
CA GLU A 696 69.70 4.97 -29.21
C GLU A 696 68.83 5.22 -27.97
N ALA A 697 68.31 4.16 -27.34
CA ALA A 697 67.58 4.25 -26.08
C ALA A 697 68.50 4.63 -24.90
N GLU A 698 69.75 4.14 -24.87
CA GLU A 698 70.73 4.54 -23.86
C GLU A 698 71.23 5.99 -24.08
N LYS A 699 71.49 6.39 -25.33
CA LYS A 699 71.83 7.79 -25.65
C LYS A 699 70.67 8.75 -25.36
N PHE A 700 69.42 8.26 -25.40
CA PHE A 700 68.25 9.06 -25.05
C PHE A 700 68.20 9.43 -23.56
N LEU A 701 68.79 8.63 -22.67
CA LEU A 701 68.81 8.89 -21.22
C LEU A 701 70.06 9.67 -20.74
N ALA A 702 71.06 9.89 -21.59
CA ALA A 702 72.29 10.59 -21.21
C ALA A 702 72.09 12.13 -21.03
N PRO A 703 72.65 12.76 -19.97
CA PRO A 703 72.61 14.21 -19.79
C PRO A 703 73.50 14.94 -20.83
N LYS A 704 73.05 16.10 -21.36
CA LYS A 704 73.84 16.94 -22.29
C LYS A 704 75.00 17.63 -21.55
N GLU A 705 76.21 17.61 -22.11
CA GLU A 705 77.37 18.38 -21.62
C GLU A 705 77.13 19.91 -21.67
N PRO A 706 77.64 20.69 -20.68
CA PRO A 706 77.41 22.14 -20.61
C PRO A 706 78.19 22.89 -21.69
N LYS A 707 77.51 23.77 -22.45
CA LYS A 707 78.16 24.71 -23.38
C LYS A 707 78.63 25.97 -22.64
N ASN A 708 79.90 26.33 -22.88
CA ASN A 708 80.62 27.50 -22.38
C ASN A 708 79.94 28.85 -22.65
N GLU A 709 80.18 29.77 -21.71
CA GLU A 709 79.77 31.17 -21.65
C GLU A 709 80.12 32.00 -22.90
N THR A 710 79.27 32.98 -23.21
CA THR A 710 79.68 34.26 -23.80
C THR A 710 78.74 35.35 -23.30
N LEU A 711 79.28 36.27 -22.49
CA LEU A 711 78.60 37.48 -22.00
C LEU A 711 78.35 38.47 -23.14
N PRO A 712 77.21 39.20 -23.11
CA PRO A 712 77.26 40.64 -23.39
C PRO A 712 76.32 41.44 -22.43
N PRO A 713 76.18 42.77 -22.57
CA PRO A 713 76.82 43.76 -21.73
C PRO A 713 75.86 44.45 -20.74
N THR A 714 76.47 45.23 -19.84
CA THR A 714 75.88 46.24 -18.95
C THR A 714 74.81 47.11 -19.60
N ASP A 715 73.67 47.29 -18.93
CA ASP A 715 72.90 48.52 -18.97
C ASP A 715 72.44 48.89 -17.56
N GLU A 716 72.66 50.16 -17.22
CA GLU A 716 72.43 50.78 -15.92
C GLU A 716 70.98 51.27 -15.80
N GLY A 717 70.45 51.29 -14.57
CA GLY A 717 69.15 51.85 -14.21
C GLY A 717 68.28 50.77 -13.55
N GLY A 718 68.25 50.60 -12.24
CA GLY A 718 68.10 51.64 -11.23
C GLY A 718 66.63 51.77 -10.89
N ASP A 719 66.12 50.89 -10.03
CA ASP A 719 65.15 51.28 -9.02
C ASP A 719 65.28 50.36 -7.81
N VAL A 720 65.58 51.01 -6.69
CA VAL A 720 65.79 50.48 -5.35
C VAL A 720 64.54 50.90 -4.58
N ASP A 721 63.92 49.95 -3.87
CA ASP A 721 62.84 50.07 -2.85
C ASP A 721 61.85 48.91 -3.15
N ASP A 722 61.62 47.89 -2.32
CA ASP A 722 61.46 47.87 -0.87
C ASP A 722 61.98 46.55 -0.28
N LEU A 723 62.91 46.66 0.66
CA LEU A 723 63.22 45.62 1.65
C LEU A 723 63.20 46.30 3.02
N VAL A 724 62.05 46.33 3.68
CA VAL A 724 61.96 46.65 5.11
C VAL A 724 60.87 45.81 5.76
N SER A 725 61.34 44.81 6.53
CA SER A 725 60.75 44.24 7.76
C SER A 725 59.28 43.75 7.71
N THR A 726 58.94 42.58 8.24
CA THR A 726 59.03 42.27 9.67
C THR A 726 58.65 40.79 9.85
N ILE A 727 59.31 40.11 10.79
CA ILE A 727 58.89 38.97 11.65
C ILE A 727 57.74 38.09 11.15
#